data_AF-A0A9N7LTS5-F1
#
_entry.id   AF-A0A9N7LTS5-F1
#
_cell.length_a   1.000
_cell.length_b   1.000
_cell.length_c   1.000
_cell.angle_alpha   90.00
_cell.angle_beta   90.00
_cell.angle_gamma   90.00
#
_symmetry.space_group_name_H-M   'P 1'
#
loop_
_entity.id
_entity.type
_entity.pdbx_description
1 polymer ?
#
loop_
_entity_poly.entity_id
_entity_poly.type
_entity_poly.pdbx_seq_one_letter_code
_entity_poly.pdbx_strand_id
1 'polypeptide(L)'
;MGDRSKPPSGSPGADFGPGGAFHAAGRCTAEADAAFDQARRRFEEAWNRQNGEHPINDSAEVQRVAQSLGAQSLELPKIGVDLENIAAALAEVQRSSSGKIAGLEGQLRQLDDEIGQAVMLERNHQLTAEDKAALDAFMHACEDDAIRDTQAALAELNSIRDGYSNFLRTAEKSLAVDGFDPARIWGADNHEPESAEQAEQDVHDALAGDQGAAGRVNAVLGSITPDQLAGKVPLTAEQASVLSQLQAQEHGMSVEALAAAEQRLGAQRGMIADSWQLMSNPNMSFPKTPLTVGAKQGSDTVKGGVTQLPESVQQALNSPGALFTHQMNDIAGIVKDGDKGFQTNTELDRAMIHKASVMMDTPIWHADPASQGQDVERDPVLDPAVSNALSAVSPDHQVVHDTITGADHDKFLENITHHYWKDNGQGVGSLFSWTGDPAVVQGPQEGIAADTAHAYSSYIGNNQQELLHLPGNHTLGQVNPNLVRDMAHGLGPYVNNIAETSGGLPGFGDPLDGKTLSGALPVAKGVFSVLSSDNEAAQYFNGQAYAQAVLHEGAFAADPTHSGYNQHLYDAATLRALVDVGAHNGFQANEDNGYHQDVSEYQSKKSAYETGLQGLTAAGGFVPGVGRIAGPTIGVLGQNLENGILGPAPTAPTENPIQPMSLGMADQEILNAMLGTGHTVTGLPPGYIVYDDHPNGRIATLEELEPQGVTPGQYSNVIGPALSQSLEPRPPSESLSPDAALVSRYDDIVGVPHPDQGRK
;
A
#
# COMPACT_ATOMS: atom_id res chain seq x y z
N MET A 1 -67.93 33.85 -17.44
CA MET A 1 -69.04 33.73 -16.47
C MET A 1 -69.59 32.32 -16.67
N GLY A 2 -69.28 31.32 -15.85
CA GLY A 2 -69.37 31.27 -14.40
C GLY A 2 -70.63 30.45 -14.05
N ASP A 3 -70.46 29.23 -13.55
CA ASP A 3 -70.87 28.81 -12.19
C ASP A 3 -71.09 27.28 -12.11
N ARG A 4 -71.02 26.80 -10.88
CA ARG A 4 -70.57 25.49 -10.37
C ARG A 4 -71.57 24.32 -10.47
N SER A 5 -70.93 23.14 -10.35
CA SER A 5 -71.30 21.95 -9.53
C SER A 5 -72.49 21.05 -9.94
N LYS A 6 -72.16 19.77 -10.25
CA LYS A 6 -72.98 18.59 -9.89
C LYS A 6 -72.12 17.28 -9.83
N PRO A 7 -72.36 16.36 -8.86
CA PRO A 7 -71.60 15.11 -8.64
C PRO A 7 -72.43 13.83 -9.03
N PRO A 8 -72.19 12.58 -8.52
CA PRO A 8 -71.61 11.45 -9.29
C PRO A 8 -72.52 10.20 -9.39
N SER A 9 -72.08 9.16 -10.12
CA SER A 9 -72.59 7.78 -10.01
C SER A 9 -71.44 6.75 -10.22
N GLY A 10 -71.30 5.80 -9.29
CA GLY A 10 -70.44 4.59 -9.41
C GLY A 10 -71.12 3.48 -10.24
N SER A 11 -70.60 2.26 -10.44
CA SER A 11 -69.43 1.44 -10.01
C SER A 11 -69.33 0.27 -11.05
N PRO A 12 -68.24 -0.52 -11.23
CA PRO A 12 -67.90 -1.68 -10.35
C PRO A 12 -66.36 -1.93 -10.23
N GLY A 13 -65.74 -2.59 -9.25
CA GLY A 13 -66.05 -3.82 -8.52
C GLY A 13 -64.82 -4.76 -8.63
N ALA A 14 -63.90 -4.71 -7.67
CA ALA A 14 -62.89 -5.74 -7.42
C ALA A 14 -62.77 -5.90 -5.89
N ASP A 15 -63.64 -6.78 -5.39
CA ASP A 15 -63.80 -7.15 -3.99
C ASP A 15 -62.77 -8.26 -3.67
N PHE A 16 -61.58 -7.89 -3.17
CA PHE A 16 -60.76 -8.84 -2.40
C PHE A 16 -61.28 -8.81 -0.97
N GLY A 17 -62.29 -9.64 -0.69
CA GLY A 17 -62.85 -9.74 0.65
C GLY A 17 -61.78 -10.10 1.70
N PRO A 18 -61.97 -9.71 2.97
CA PRO A 18 -60.99 -9.91 4.05
C PRO A 18 -60.45 -11.35 4.15
N GLY A 19 -61.24 -12.37 3.79
CA GLY A 19 -60.81 -13.77 3.76
C GLY A 19 -59.68 -14.09 2.76
N GLY A 20 -59.57 -13.39 1.63
CA GLY A 20 -58.46 -13.54 0.69
C GLY A 20 -57.15 -12.95 1.21
N ALA A 21 -57.25 -11.81 1.91
CA ALA A 21 -56.12 -11.20 2.60
C ALA A 21 -55.66 -12.06 3.80
N PHE A 22 -56.58 -12.62 4.59
CA PHE A 22 -56.25 -13.55 5.69
C PHE A 22 -55.64 -14.86 5.19
N HIS A 23 -56.09 -15.40 4.04
CA HIS A 23 -55.52 -16.62 3.46
C HIS A 23 -54.16 -16.37 2.78
N ALA A 24 -53.93 -15.18 2.21
CA ALA A 24 -52.62 -14.78 1.70
C ALA A 24 -51.62 -14.53 2.85
N ALA A 25 -52.08 -13.86 3.91
CA ALA A 25 -51.30 -13.65 5.14
C ALA A 25 -50.93 -14.99 5.81
N GLY A 26 -51.89 -15.92 5.94
CA GLY A 26 -51.62 -17.24 6.52
C GLY A 26 -50.64 -18.10 5.71
N ARG A 27 -50.56 -17.93 4.38
CA ARG A 27 -49.53 -18.59 3.55
C ARG A 27 -48.15 -17.93 3.70
N CYS A 28 -48.08 -16.60 3.72
CA CYS A 28 -46.82 -15.88 3.94
C CYS A 28 -46.22 -16.19 5.31
N THR A 29 -47.04 -16.32 6.36
CA THR A 29 -46.56 -16.71 7.69
C THR A 29 -46.00 -18.13 7.70
N ALA A 30 -46.67 -19.10 7.07
CA ALA A 30 -46.19 -20.48 7.00
C ALA A 30 -44.90 -20.64 6.18
N GLU A 31 -44.74 -19.85 5.10
CA GLU A 31 -43.52 -19.82 4.29
C GLU A 31 -42.36 -19.15 5.04
N ALA A 32 -42.63 -18.08 5.80
CA ALA A 32 -41.63 -17.43 6.64
C ALA A 32 -41.20 -18.33 7.82
N ASP A 33 -42.13 -19.02 8.48
CA ASP A 33 -41.81 -19.99 9.54
C ASP A 33 -40.93 -21.14 9.01
N ALA A 34 -41.21 -21.63 7.80
CA ALA A 34 -40.40 -22.67 7.17
C ALA A 34 -38.99 -22.18 6.78
N ALA A 35 -38.88 -20.94 6.28
CA ALA A 35 -37.60 -20.32 5.97
C ALA A 35 -36.78 -20.04 7.24
N PHE A 36 -37.44 -19.64 8.33
CA PHE A 36 -36.83 -19.42 9.64
C PHE A 36 -36.30 -20.72 10.23
N ASP A 37 -37.09 -21.79 10.19
CA ASP A 37 -36.67 -23.13 10.60
C ASP A 37 -35.50 -23.67 9.77
N GLN A 38 -35.39 -23.26 8.49
CA GLN A 38 -34.28 -23.64 7.62
C GLN A 38 -33.01 -22.83 7.92
N ALA A 39 -33.13 -21.52 8.14
CA ALA A 39 -32.03 -20.65 8.55
C ALA A 39 -31.46 -21.08 9.92
N ARG A 40 -32.33 -21.37 10.89
CA ARG A 40 -31.97 -21.91 12.21
C ARG A 40 -31.16 -23.20 12.10
N ARG A 41 -31.58 -24.15 11.24
CA ARG A 41 -30.83 -25.40 11.03
C ARG A 41 -29.44 -25.16 10.44
N ARG A 42 -29.32 -24.22 9.49
CA ARG A 42 -28.02 -23.85 8.91
C ARG A 42 -27.09 -23.23 9.95
N PHE A 43 -27.62 -22.38 10.83
CA PHE A 43 -26.88 -21.82 11.96
C PHE A 43 -26.42 -22.92 12.94
N GLU A 44 -27.33 -23.82 13.33
CA GLU A 44 -27.00 -24.96 14.21
C GLU A 44 -25.92 -25.89 13.62
N GLU A 45 -25.91 -26.09 12.30
CA GLU A 45 -24.90 -26.90 11.59
C GLU A 45 -23.55 -26.18 11.42
N ALA A 46 -23.53 -24.85 11.40
CA ALA A 46 -22.33 -24.03 11.26
C ALA A 46 -21.65 -23.69 12.59
N TRP A 47 -22.40 -23.69 13.71
CA TRP A 47 -21.92 -23.28 15.04
C TRP A 47 -21.00 -24.32 15.71
N ASN A 48 -19.83 -23.88 16.19
CA ASN A 48 -18.83 -24.75 16.84
C ASN A 48 -18.94 -24.65 18.38
N ARG A 49 -19.26 -25.77 19.05
CA ARG A 49 -19.75 -25.84 20.44
C ARG A 49 -18.69 -25.69 21.55
N GLN A 50 -17.65 -24.88 21.36
CA GLN A 50 -16.51 -24.85 22.30
C GLN A 50 -16.81 -24.18 23.66
N ASN A 51 -17.87 -23.35 23.79
CA ASN A 51 -18.16 -22.61 25.04
C ASN A 51 -19.55 -22.86 25.67
N GLY A 52 -20.20 -24.00 25.38
CA GLY A 52 -21.23 -24.59 26.25
C GLY A 52 -22.63 -23.93 26.35
N GLU A 53 -22.83 -22.65 26.03
CA GLU A 53 -24.15 -21.98 26.06
C GLU A 53 -24.53 -21.33 24.71
N HIS A 54 -25.83 -21.30 24.39
CA HIS A 54 -26.42 -20.78 23.16
C HIS A 54 -26.65 -19.25 23.28
N PRO A 55 -25.96 -18.37 22.50
CA PRO A 55 -25.99 -16.92 22.77
C PRO A 55 -27.32 -16.20 22.50
N ILE A 56 -28.16 -16.72 21.61
CA ILE A 56 -29.35 -16.01 21.11
C ILE A 56 -30.65 -16.67 21.61
N ASN A 57 -30.69 -18.00 21.65
CA ASN A 57 -31.92 -18.78 21.83
C ASN A 57 -32.39 -18.82 23.29
N ASP A 58 -31.42 -18.78 24.22
CA ASP A 58 -31.64 -18.91 25.66
C ASP A 58 -31.68 -17.53 26.36
N SER A 59 -31.48 -16.46 25.59
CA SER A 59 -31.62 -15.08 26.08
C SER A 59 -33.08 -14.83 26.49
N ALA A 60 -33.26 -14.37 27.73
CA ALA A 60 -34.56 -13.98 28.27
C ALA A 60 -35.26 -12.91 27.40
N GLU A 61 -34.47 -12.03 26.77
CA GLU A 61 -34.91 -11.03 25.80
C GLU A 61 -35.51 -11.67 24.55
N VAL A 62 -34.87 -12.69 23.98
CA VAL A 62 -35.31 -13.36 22.74
C VAL A 62 -36.56 -14.20 22.97
N GLN A 63 -36.66 -14.91 24.10
CA GLN A 63 -37.87 -15.66 24.47
C GLN A 63 -39.06 -14.72 24.76
N ARG A 64 -38.80 -13.57 25.39
CA ARG A 64 -39.81 -12.53 25.66
C ARG A 64 -40.29 -11.87 24.37
N VAL A 65 -39.38 -11.56 23.45
CA VAL A 65 -39.68 -11.00 22.13
C VAL A 65 -40.46 -12.01 21.29
N ALA A 66 -40.06 -13.29 21.23
CA ALA A 66 -40.79 -14.35 20.53
C ALA A 66 -42.21 -14.59 21.07
N GLN A 67 -42.41 -14.50 22.40
CA GLN A 67 -43.76 -14.62 23.00
C GLN A 67 -44.62 -13.38 22.75
N SER A 68 -44.03 -12.18 22.66
CA SER A 68 -44.75 -10.93 22.35
C SER A 68 -45.10 -10.77 20.87
N LEU A 69 -44.30 -11.35 19.96
CA LEU A 69 -44.43 -11.26 18.50
C LEU A 69 -45.47 -12.22 17.89
N GLY A 70 -46.06 -13.10 18.70
CA GLY A 70 -47.16 -14.00 18.30
C GLY A 70 -48.46 -13.29 17.89
N ALA A 71 -48.49 -11.95 17.87
CA ALA A 71 -49.65 -11.17 17.46
C ALA A 71 -49.26 -9.97 16.56
N GLN A 72 -49.62 -10.08 15.27
CA GLN A 72 -49.89 -8.97 14.35
C GLN A 72 -48.70 -8.14 13.80
N SER A 73 -47.96 -8.68 12.82
CA SER A 73 -47.51 -7.91 11.64
C SER A 73 -47.03 -8.87 10.53
N LEU A 74 -47.32 -8.55 9.26
CA LEU A 74 -46.95 -9.34 8.08
C LEU A 74 -45.44 -9.28 7.73
N GLU A 75 -44.69 -8.34 8.30
CA GLU A 75 -43.27 -8.09 7.94
C GLU A 75 -42.26 -8.62 8.97
N LEU A 76 -42.66 -8.82 10.23
CA LEU A 76 -41.77 -9.28 11.31
C LEU A 76 -41.19 -10.70 11.10
N PRO A 77 -41.94 -11.68 10.55
CA PRO A 77 -41.39 -12.98 10.23
C PRO A 77 -40.29 -12.94 9.15
N LYS A 78 -40.38 -12.05 8.16
CA LYS A 78 -39.35 -11.91 7.12
C LYS A 78 -38.07 -11.28 7.67
N ILE A 79 -38.22 -10.26 8.50
CA ILE A 79 -37.11 -9.64 9.23
C ILE A 79 -36.38 -10.67 10.10
N GLY A 80 -37.12 -11.52 10.83
CA GLY A 80 -36.54 -12.60 11.61
C GLY A 80 -35.76 -13.60 10.77
N VAL A 81 -36.27 -13.95 9.59
CA VAL A 81 -35.58 -14.81 8.61
C VAL A 81 -34.29 -14.15 8.08
N ASP A 82 -34.33 -12.86 7.74
CA ASP A 82 -33.18 -12.14 7.21
C ASP A 82 -32.06 -11.97 8.26
N LEU A 83 -32.42 -11.68 9.52
CA LEU A 83 -31.46 -11.62 10.64
C LEU A 83 -30.83 -12.99 10.93
N GLU A 84 -31.61 -14.07 10.90
CA GLU A 84 -31.11 -15.43 11.10
C GLU A 84 -30.19 -15.86 9.93
N ASN A 85 -30.50 -15.44 8.70
CA ASN A 85 -29.64 -15.67 7.54
C ASN A 85 -28.30 -14.91 7.64
N ILE A 86 -28.29 -13.69 8.20
CA ILE A 86 -27.07 -12.96 8.53
C ILE A 86 -26.24 -13.70 9.59
N ALA A 87 -26.88 -14.14 10.67
CA ALA A 87 -26.20 -14.91 11.71
C ALA A 87 -25.61 -16.23 11.18
N ALA A 88 -26.36 -16.96 10.34
CA ALA A 88 -25.89 -18.18 9.70
C ALA A 88 -24.70 -17.93 8.75
N ALA A 89 -24.76 -16.87 7.94
CA ALA A 89 -23.67 -16.49 7.04
C ALA A 89 -22.41 -16.08 7.81
N LEU A 90 -22.56 -15.37 8.93
CA LEU A 90 -21.44 -15.01 9.81
C LEU A 90 -20.80 -16.25 10.46
N ALA A 91 -21.61 -17.19 10.96
CA ALA A 91 -21.10 -18.44 11.53
C ALA A 91 -20.35 -19.29 10.49
N GLU A 92 -20.84 -19.34 9.25
CA GLU A 92 -20.21 -20.04 8.13
C GLU A 92 -18.86 -19.40 7.74
N VAL A 93 -18.80 -18.07 7.73
CA VAL A 93 -17.58 -17.29 7.51
C VAL A 93 -16.56 -17.54 8.63
N GLN A 94 -16.97 -17.45 9.89
CA GLN A 94 -16.09 -17.70 11.04
C GLN A 94 -15.50 -19.11 11.01
N ARG A 95 -16.32 -20.12 10.71
CA ARG A 95 -15.87 -21.51 10.54
C ARG A 95 -14.89 -21.67 9.38
N SER A 96 -15.18 -21.06 8.24
CA SER A 96 -14.33 -21.13 7.05
C SER A 96 -12.99 -20.44 7.28
N SER A 97 -12.99 -19.24 7.85
CA SER A 97 -11.78 -18.50 8.22
C SER A 97 -10.94 -19.25 9.25
N SER A 98 -11.56 -19.83 10.28
CA SER A 98 -10.86 -20.67 11.27
C SER A 98 -10.21 -21.89 10.61
N GLY A 99 -10.90 -22.52 9.65
CA GLY A 99 -10.34 -23.64 8.89
C GLY A 99 -9.16 -23.23 8.00
N LYS A 100 -9.21 -22.05 7.39
CA LYS A 100 -8.10 -21.50 6.59
C LYS A 100 -6.89 -21.13 7.44
N ILE A 101 -7.11 -20.49 8.58
CA ILE A 101 -6.04 -20.17 9.55
C ILE A 101 -5.39 -21.46 10.07
N ALA A 102 -6.18 -22.45 10.47
CA ALA A 102 -5.64 -23.74 10.93
C ALA A 102 -4.88 -24.50 9.81
N GLY A 103 -5.31 -24.36 8.56
CA GLY A 103 -4.61 -24.89 7.39
C GLY A 103 -3.25 -24.23 7.20
N LEU A 104 -3.22 -22.89 7.20
CA LEU A 104 -1.99 -22.10 7.10
C LEU A 104 -1.03 -22.42 8.25
N GLU A 105 -1.51 -22.46 9.49
CA GLU A 105 -0.69 -22.86 10.64
C GLU A 105 -0.08 -24.26 10.46
N GLY A 106 -0.80 -25.19 9.83
CA GLY A 106 -0.29 -26.52 9.50
C GLY A 106 0.81 -26.49 8.43
N GLN A 107 0.61 -25.71 7.36
CA GLN A 107 1.59 -25.55 6.27
C GLN A 107 2.87 -24.86 6.77
N LEU A 108 2.74 -23.76 7.52
CA LEU A 108 3.88 -23.03 8.06
C LEU A 108 4.69 -23.87 9.05
N ARG A 109 4.03 -24.69 9.90
CA ARG A 109 4.75 -25.62 10.78
C ARG A 109 5.50 -26.70 10.00
N GLN A 110 4.93 -27.20 8.91
CA GLN A 110 5.63 -28.18 8.07
C GLN A 110 6.88 -27.57 7.43
N LEU A 111 6.76 -26.35 6.89
CA LEU A 111 7.90 -25.62 6.30
C LEU A 111 8.98 -25.29 7.35
N ASP A 112 8.57 -24.88 8.56
CA ASP A 112 9.49 -24.67 9.70
C ASP A 112 10.24 -25.96 10.09
N ASP A 113 9.53 -27.10 10.15
CA ASP A 113 10.14 -28.42 10.41
C ASP A 113 11.11 -28.85 9.28
N GLU A 114 10.83 -28.50 8.03
CA GLU A 114 11.68 -28.78 6.85
C GLU A 114 12.94 -27.91 6.85
N ILE A 115 12.81 -26.61 7.12
CA ILE A 115 13.94 -25.68 7.29
C ILE A 115 14.80 -26.11 8.48
N GLY A 116 14.19 -26.47 9.61
CA GLY A 116 14.89 -26.97 10.78
C GLY A 116 15.72 -28.23 10.50
N GLN A 117 15.23 -29.14 9.66
CA GLN A 117 15.98 -30.31 9.21
C GLN A 117 17.13 -29.94 8.26
N ALA A 118 16.91 -29.00 7.34
CA ALA A 118 17.93 -28.51 6.43
C ALA A 118 19.09 -27.83 7.20
N VAL A 119 18.80 -26.92 8.12
CA VAL A 119 19.81 -26.28 9.00
C VAL A 119 20.60 -27.31 9.81
N MET A 120 19.96 -28.40 10.25
CA MET A 120 20.65 -29.48 10.97
C MET A 120 21.59 -30.29 10.07
N LEU A 121 21.26 -30.47 8.79
CA LEU A 121 22.13 -31.12 7.81
C LEU A 121 23.35 -30.24 7.46
N GLU A 122 23.15 -28.92 7.34
CA GLU A 122 24.18 -27.93 7.00
C GLU A 122 25.36 -27.95 7.99
N ARG A 123 25.08 -28.26 9.27
CA ARG A 123 26.07 -28.38 10.35
C ARG A 123 27.06 -29.54 10.15
N ASN A 124 26.85 -30.42 9.18
CA ASN A 124 27.78 -31.49 8.85
C ASN A 124 28.99 -30.96 8.07
N HIS A 125 30.17 -30.98 8.71
CA HIS A 125 31.43 -30.53 8.11
C HIS A 125 31.93 -31.37 6.91
N GLN A 126 31.25 -32.46 6.56
CA GLN A 126 31.60 -33.32 5.42
C GLN A 126 30.81 -33.01 4.13
N LEU A 127 29.87 -32.05 4.16
CA LEU A 127 29.12 -31.64 2.96
C LEU A 127 30.03 -31.00 1.91
N THR A 128 29.81 -31.36 0.64
CA THR A 128 30.50 -30.70 -0.48
C THR A 128 29.92 -29.30 -0.73
N ALA A 129 30.61 -28.47 -1.52
CA ALA A 129 30.09 -27.15 -1.88
C ALA A 129 28.77 -27.23 -2.67
N GLU A 130 28.62 -28.25 -3.52
CA GLU A 130 27.38 -28.52 -4.26
C GLU A 130 26.23 -28.92 -3.33
N ASP A 131 26.51 -29.75 -2.32
CA ASP A 131 25.48 -30.16 -1.34
C ASP A 131 25.02 -28.98 -0.46
N LYS A 132 25.92 -28.05 -0.13
CA LYS A 132 25.58 -26.83 0.62
C LYS A 132 24.71 -25.90 -0.21
N ALA A 133 25.11 -25.63 -1.46
CA ALA A 133 24.31 -24.79 -2.37
C ALA A 133 22.91 -25.38 -2.62
N ALA A 134 22.79 -26.70 -2.71
CA ALA A 134 21.50 -27.38 -2.84
C ALA A 134 20.62 -27.25 -1.57
N LEU A 135 21.24 -27.19 -0.40
CA LEU A 135 20.56 -27.06 0.88
C LEU A 135 20.09 -25.61 1.12
N ASP A 136 20.92 -24.63 0.75
CA ASP A 136 20.57 -23.20 0.77
C ASP A 136 19.43 -22.91 -0.20
N ALA A 137 19.48 -23.44 -1.42
CA ALA A 137 18.40 -23.33 -2.40
C ALA A 137 17.09 -23.99 -1.90
N PHE A 138 17.19 -25.07 -1.13
CA PHE A 138 16.03 -25.71 -0.51
C PHE A 138 15.43 -24.86 0.61
N MET A 139 16.26 -24.27 1.49
CA MET A 139 15.80 -23.36 2.55
C MET A 139 15.09 -22.14 1.97
N HIS A 140 15.66 -21.52 0.94
CA HIS A 140 15.01 -20.41 0.24
C HIS A 140 13.69 -20.80 -0.44
N ALA A 141 13.61 -21.98 -1.06
CA ALA A 141 12.36 -22.47 -1.63
C ALA A 141 11.26 -22.67 -0.56
N CYS A 142 11.63 -23.15 0.64
CA CYS A 142 10.70 -23.27 1.76
C CYS A 142 10.25 -21.91 2.30
N GLU A 143 11.15 -20.91 2.36
CA GLU A 143 10.81 -19.53 2.73
C GLU A 143 9.85 -18.90 1.71
N ASP A 144 10.11 -19.06 0.42
CA ASP A 144 9.24 -18.59 -0.66
C ASP A 144 7.86 -19.27 -0.62
N ASP A 145 7.81 -20.57 -0.33
CA ASP A 145 6.56 -21.30 -0.15
C ASP A 145 5.77 -20.79 1.06
N ALA A 146 6.44 -20.44 2.17
CA ALA A 146 5.80 -19.88 3.36
C ALA A 146 5.18 -18.50 3.08
N ILE A 147 5.89 -17.65 2.33
CA ILE A 147 5.40 -16.34 1.90
C ILE A 147 4.19 -16.53 0.97
N ARG A 148 4.29 -17.40 -0.02
CA ARG A 148 3.22 -17.67 -1.00
C ARG A 148 1.97 -18.23 -0.33
N ASP A 149 2.13 -19.18 0.59
CA ASP A 149 1.02 -19.79 1.33
C ASP A 149 0.33 -18.76 2.23
N THR A 150 1.10 -17.88 2.89
CA THR A 150 0.56 -16.79 3.71
C THR A 150 -0.22 -15.77 2.86
N GLN A 151 0.32 -15.37 1.71
CA GLN A 151 -0.35 -14.46 0.77
C GLN A 151 -1.63 -15.09 0.20
N ALA A 152 -1.60 -16.37 -0.17
CA ALA A 152 -2.77 -17.09 -0.67
C ALA A 152 -3.86 -17.20 0.40
N ALA A 153 -3.50 -17.55 1.64
CA ALA A 153 -4.42 -17.61 2.76
C ALA A 153 -5.03 -16.23 3.07
N LEU A 154 -4.23 -15.15 3.02
CA LEU A 154 -4.73 -13.79 3.19
C LEU A 154 -5.69 -13.38 2.08
N ALA A 155 -5.37 -13.69 0.82
CA ALA A 155 -6.24 -13.41 -0.32
C ALA A 155 -7.58 -14.16 -0.20
N GLU A 156 -7.56 -15.42 0.23
CA GLU A 156 -8.77 -16.20 0.49
C GLU A 156 -9.58 -15.66 1.67
N LEU A 157 -8.93 -15.26 2.78
CA LEU A 157 -9.60 -14.63 3.92
C LEU A 157 -10.24 -13.30 3.53
N ASN A 158 -9.56 -12.49 2.72
CA ASN A 158 -10.14 -11.27 2.14
C ASN A 158 -11.33 -11.60 1.23
N SER A 159 -11.24 -12.64 0.40
CA SER A 159 -12.36 -13.08 -0.44
C SER A 159 -13.57 -13.54 0.38
N ILE A 160 -13.35 -14.29 1.47
CA ILE A 160 -14.39 -14.71 2.42
C ILE A 160 -15.03 -13.48 3.08
N ARG A 161 -14.20 -12.54 3.57
CA ARG A 161 -14.66 -11.29 4.19
C ARG A 161 -15.47 -10.45 3.20
N ASP A 162 -14.97 -10.25 1.98
CA ASP A 162 -15.62 -9.44 0.96
C ASP A 162 -16.93 -10.09 0.50
N GLY A 163 -16.96 -11.43 0.43
CA GLY A 163 -18.17 -12.22 0.20
C GLY A 163 -19.23 -11.96 1.28
N TYR A 164 -18.84 -12.00 2.56
CA TYR A 164 -19.72 -11.65 3.67
C TYR A 164 -20.18 -10.19 3.64
N SER A 165 -19.27 -9.24 3.42
CA SER A 165 -19.59 -7.82 3.32
C SER A 165 -20.53 -7.49 2.17
N ASN A 166 -20.43 -8.22 1.05
CA ASN A 166 -21.39 -8.12 -0.06
C ASN A 166 -22.76 -8.70 0.34
N PHE A 167 -22.77 -9.88 0.97
CA PHE A 167 -23.99 -10.50 1.47
C PHE A 167 -24.70 -9.63 2.50
N LEU A 168 -23.97 -9.08 3.47
CA LEU A 168 -24.47 -8.18 4.50
C LEU A 168 -25.10 -6.93 3.87
N ARG A 169 -24.40 -6.27 2.93
CA ARG A 169 -24.97 -5.12 2.19
C ARG A 169 -26.25 -5.46 1.42
N THR A 170 -26.35 -6.68 0.89
CA THR A 170 -27.58 -7.14 0.22
C THR A 170 -28.70 -7.43 1.22
N ALA A 171 -28.37 -8.05 2.36
CA ALA A 171 -29.30 -8.33 3.44
C ALA A 171 -29.81 -7.05 4.10
N GLU A 172 -28.95 -6.05 4.33
CA GLU A 172 -29.31 -4.71 4.81
C GLU A 172 -30.28 -4.00 3.84
N LYS A 173 -30.08 -4.14 2.52
CA LYS A 173 -31.03 -3.62 1.53
C LYS A 173 -32.37 -4.35 1.55
N SER A 174 -32.36 -5.68 1.73
CA SER A 174 -33.58 -6.50 1.86
C SER A 174 -34.38 -6.09 3.10
N LEU A 175 -33.69 -6.02 4.23
CA LEU A 175 -34.20 -5.52 5.50
C LEU A 175 -34.80 -4.11 5.32
N ALA A 176 -34.08 -3.17 4.69
CA ALA A 176 -34.60 -1.82 4.42
C ALA A 176 -35.87 -1.80 3.54
N VAL A 177 -35.99 -2.71 2.57
CA VAL A 177 -37.18 -2.84 1.71
C VAL A 177 -38.36 -3.45 2.46
N ASP A 178 -38.10 -4.43 3.33
CA ASP A 178 -39.10 -5.09 4.19
C ASP A 178 -39.50 -4.24 5.42
N GLY A 179 -39.04 -2.98 5.47
CA GLY A 179 -39.41 -2.00 6.49
C GLY A 179 -38.56 -2.06 7.76
N PHE A 180 -37.51 -2.88 7.78
CA PHE A 180 -36.45 -2.84 8.79
C PHE A 180 -35.50 -1.69 8.46
N ASP A 181 -35.71 -0.58 9.15
CA ASP A 181 -34.73 0.49 9.22
C ASP A 181 -33.92 0.28 10.52
N PRO A 182 -32.60 0.01 10.46
CA PRO A 182 -31.78 -0.14 11.66
C PRO A 182 -31.90 1.08 12.59
N ALA A 183 -32.03 2.28 12.02
CA ALA A 183 -32.24 3.51 12.78
C ALA A 183 -33.63 3.57 13.45
N ARG A 184 -34.62 2.81 12.96
CA ARG A 184 -35.93 2.66 13.60
C ARG A 184 -36.00 1.54 14.61
N ILE A 185 -35.15 0.53 14.62
CA ILE A 185 -35.19 -0.47 15.71
C ILE A 185 -34.42 0.04 16.94
N TRP A 186 -33.42 0.88 16.72
CA TRP A 186 -32.77 1.65 17.79
C TRP A 186 -33.55 2.94 18.13
N GLY A 187 -34.50 3.33 17.26
CA GLY A 187 -35.39 4.49 17.44
C GLY A 187 -36.88 4.18 17.63
N ALA A 188 -37.30 2.92 17.80
CA ALA A 188 -38.70 2.51 18.02
C ALA A 188 -38.92 1.63 19.26
N ASP A 189 -37.95 1.62 20.18
CA ASP A 189 -38.36 2.06 21.51
C ASP A 189 -38.57 3.57 21.42
N ASN A 190 -39.42 4.14 22.26
CA ASN A 190 -39.24 5.54 22.63
C ASN A 190 -37.90 5.67 23.39
N HIS A 191 -36.78 5.31 22.77
CA HIS A 191 -35.46 5.72 23.18
C HIS A 191 -35.45 7.22 22.96
N GLU A 192 -35.67 7.93 24.06
CA GLU A 192 -35.04 9.24 24.18
C GLU A 192 -33.59 9.09 23.70
N PRO A 193 -33.05 10.05 22.93
CA PRO A 193 -31.61 10.06 22.63
C PRO A 193 -30.86 9.76 23.92
N GLU A 194 -29.76 8.98 23.87
CA GLU A 194 -28.97 8.71 25.08
C GLU A 194 -28.89 9.99 25.89
N SER A 195 -29.54 9.96 27.05
CA SER A 195 -29.47 11.08 27.96
C SER A 195 -27.98 11.29 28.26
N ALA A 196 -27.55 12.52 28.54
CA ALA A 196 -26.14 12.77 28.88
C ALA A 196 -25.67 11.86 30.04
N GLU A 197 -26.61 11.36 30.83
CA GLU A 197 -26.45 10.35 31.87
C GLU A 197 -26.11 8.94 31.35
N GLN A 198 -26.69 8.49 30.23
CA GLN A 198 -26.41 7.17 29.65
C GLN A 198 -25.02 7.14 29.01
N ALA A 199 -24.67 8.18 28.25
CA ALA A 199 -23.34 8.32 27.67
C ALA A 199 -22.25 8.40 28.76
N GLU A 200 -22.53 9.09 29.89
CA GLU A 200 -21.59 9.16 31.02
C GLU A 200 -21.37 7.78 31.65
N GLN A 201 -22.45 7.03 31.90
CA GLN A 201 -22.38 5.69 32.48
C GLN A 201 -21.66 4.70 31.55
N ASP A 202 -21.97 4.73 30.26
CA ASP A 202 -21.37 3.81 29.29
C ASP A 202 -19.87 4.06 29.12
N VAL A 203 -19.46 5.33 29.07
CA VAL A 203 -18.02 5.67 29.05
C VAL A 203 -17.35 5.27 30.35
N HIS A 204 -18.00 5.47 31.51
CA HIS A 204 -17.46 5.08 32.80
C HIS A 204 -17.21 3.57 32.89
N ASP A 205 -18.22 2.78 32.55
CA ASP A 205 -18.14 1.32 32.57
C ASP A 205 -17.15 0.79 31.54
N ALA A 206 -17.09 1.41 30.35
CA ALA A 206 -16.10 1.07 29.32
C ALA A 206 -14.66 1.29 29.82
N LEU A 207 -14.33 2.47 30.36
CA LEU A 207 -13.00 2.77 30.91
C LEU A 207 -12.64 1.90 32.13
N ALA A 208 -13.64 1.36 32.83
CA ALA A 208 -13.47 0.37 33.89
C ALA A 208 -13.17 -1.05 33.35
N GLY A 209 -13.52 -1.33 32.09
CA GLY A 209 -13.24 -2.59 31.39
C GLY A 209 -14.49 -3.39 30.98
N ASP A 210 -15.69 -2.82 31.07
CA ASP A 210 -16.91 -3.47 30.59
C ASP A 210 -16.95 -3.52 29.06
N GLN A 211 -16.88 -4.74 28.52
CA GLN A 211 -16.84 -4.98 27.07
C GLN A 211 -18.14 -4.60 26.35
N GLY A 212 -19.28 -4.71 27.04
CA GLY A 212 -20.58 -4.38 26.47
C GLY A 212 -20.77 -2.86 26.36
N ALA A 213 -20.36 -2.12 27.40
CA ALA A 213 -20.33 -0.67 27.39
C ALA A 213 -19.34 -0.13 26.36
N ALA A 214 -18.12 -0.69 26.31
CA ALA A 214 -17.13 -0.34 25.30
C ALA A 214 -17.63 -0.60 23.87
N GLY A 215 -18.34 -1.71 23.65
CA GLY A 215 -18.96 -2.00 22.34
C GLY A 215 -20.03 -0.99 21.94
N ARG A 216 -20.83 -0.46 22.89
CA ARG A 216 -21.81 0.60 22.61
C ARG A 216 -21.11 1.92 22.27
N VAL A 217 -20.11 2.31 23.06
CA VAL A 217 -19.30 3.50 22.80
C VAL A 217 -18.65 3.43 21.42
N ASN A 218 -17.97 2.33 21.09
CA ASN A 218 -17.36 2.13 19.77
C ASN A 218 -18.36 2.11 18.62
N ALA A 219 -19.56 1.54 18.82
CA ALA A 219 -20.61 1.61 17.81
C ALA A 219 -21.05 3.05 17.53
N VAL A 220 -21.13 3.90 18.57
CA VAL A 220 -21.43 5.32 18.41
C VAL A 220 -20.30 6.05 17.70
N LEU A 221 -19.04 5.86 18.12
CA LEU A 221 -17.88 6.47 17.44
C LEU A 221 -17.78 6.02 15.97
N GLY A 222 -17.89 4.72 15.71
CA GLY A 222 -17.88 4.11 14.38
C GLY A 222 -19.04 4.53 13.47
N SER A 223 -20.10 5.13 14.02
CA SER A 223 -21.20 5.69 13.22
C SER A 223 -20.89 7.07 12.62
N ILE A 224 -19.77 7.69 13.02
CA ILE A 224 -19.35 9.00 12.50
C ILE A 224 -18.93 8.87 11.04
N THR A 225 -19.61 9.64 10.18
CA THR A 225 -19.44 9.54 8.73
C THR A 225 -18.27 10.38 8.21
N PRO A 226 -17.70 10.07 7.03
CA PRO A 226 -16.67 10.91 6.40
C PRO A 226 -17.07 12.37 6.20
N ASP A 227 -18.35 12.66 5.92
CA ASP A 227 -18.83 14.04 5.78
C ASP A 227 -18.89 14.79 7.13
N GLN A 228 -19.07 14.06 8.25
CA GLN A 228 -18.95 14.63 9.59
C GLN A 228 -17.49 14.88 9.98
N LEU A 229 -16.58 13.93 9.70
CA LEU A 229 -15.14 14.09 9.90
C LEU A 229 -14.57 15.27 9.10
N ALA A 230 -15.10 15.50 7.90
CA ALA A 230 -14.75 16.65 7.06
C ALA A 230 -15.44 17.97 7.50
N GLY A 231 -16.23 17.97 8.58
CA GLY A 231 -16.93 19.14 9.10
C GLY A 231 -18.07 19.66 8.21
N LYS A 232 -18.50 18.90 7.20
CA LYS A 232 -19.61 19.28 6.31
C LYS A 232 -20.97 19.10 6.98
N VAL A 233 -21.06 18.16 7.91
CA VAL A 233 -22.26 17.85 8.70
C VAL A 233 -21.86 17.80 10.18
N PRO A 234 -22.65 18.37 11.12
CA PRO A 234 -22.34 18.24 12.54
C PRO A 234 -22.52 16.81 13.04
N LEU A 235 -21.88 16.49 14.17
CA LEU A 235 -22.14 15.26 14.92
C LEU A 235 -23.61 15.20 15.36
N THR A 236 -24.17 13.99 15.45
CA THR A 236 -25.47 13.78 16.09
C THR A 236 -25.36 14.09 17.59
N ALA A 237 -26.50 14.31 18.26
CA ALA A 237 -26.51 14.60 19.70
C ALA A 237 -25.85 13.47 20.53
N GLU A 238 -26.07 12.23 20.12
CA GLU A 238 -25.51 11.03 20.73
C GLU A 238 -23.99 10.93 20.51
N GLN A 239 -23.52 11.02 19.26
CA GLN A 239 -22.10 11.04 18.91
C GLN A 239 -21.34 12.13 19.68
N ALA A 240 -21.93 13.33 19.73
CA ALA A 240 -21.33 14.46 20.41
C ALA A 240 -21.30 14.29 21.94
N SER A 241 -22.31 13.62 22.52
CA SER A 241 -22.35 13.34 23.97
C SER A 241 -21.30 12.30 24.37
N VAL A 242 -21.21 11.20 23.63
CA VAL A 242 -20.21 10.14 23.86
C VAL A 242 -18.80 10.70 23.74
N LEU A 243 -18.49 11.45 22.68
CA LEU A 243 -17.18 12.09 22.51
C LEU A 243 -16.84 13.07 23.64
N SER A 244 -17.84 13.85 24.09
CA SER A 244 -17.68 14.79 25.20
C SER A 244 -17.44 14.09 26.55
N GLN A 245 -18.06 12.93 26.77
CA GLN A 245 -17.86 12.14 27.99
C GLN A 245 -16.51 11.44 28.01
N LEU A 246 -16.07 10.88 26.87
CA LEU A 246 -14.71 10.34 26.71
C LEU A 246 -13.68 11.41 27.06
N GLN A 247 -13.82 12.61 26.49
CA GLN A 247 -12.96 13.73 26.84
C GLN A 247 -12.93 14.00 28.36
N ALA A 248 -14.10 14.15 28.98
CA ALA A 248 -14.19 14.55 30.38
C ALA A 248 -13.63 13.50 31.35
N GLN A 249 -13.84 12.21 31.07
CA GLN A 249 -13.42 11.12 31.94
C GLN A 249 -11.96 10.73 31.74
N GLU A 250 -11.44 10.85 30.52
CA GLU A 250 -10.02 10.59 30.22
C GLU A 250 -9.12 11.76 30.64
N HIS A 251 -9.63 12.99 30.74
CA HIS A 251 -8.82 14.21 30.89
C HIS A 251 -7.74 14.14 31.99
N GLY A 252 -8.08 13.62 33.16
CA GLY A 252 -7.20 13.53 34.32
C GLY A 252 -6.39 12.24 34.44
N MET A 253 -6.52 11.30 33.50
CA MET A 253 -5.79 10.04 33.52
C MET A 253 -4.33 10.23 33.08
N SER A 254 -3.41 9.46 33.67
CA SER A 254 -2.03 9.39 33.19
C SER A 254 -1.96 8.53 31.92
N VAL A 255 -0.90 8.68 31.12
CA VAL A 255 -0.69 7.86 29.91
C VAL A 255 -0.65 6.37 30.27
N GLU A 256 -0.03 6.01 31.39
CA GLU A 256 0.03 4.62 31.86
C GLU A 256 -1.35 4.10 32.25
N ALA A 257 -2.21 4.95 32.84
CA ALA A 257 -3.58 4.58 33.18
C ALA A 257 -4.46 4.43 31.93
N LEU A 258 -4.24 5.25 30.91
CA LEU A 258 -4.90 5.18 29.61
C LEU A 258 -4.49 3.91 28.85
N ALA A 259 -3.18 3.60 28.80
CA ALA A 259 -2.68 2.35 28.23
C ALA A 259 -3.22 1.12 28.98
N ALA A 260 -3.27 1.17 30.31
CA ALA A 260 -3.87 0.09 31.09
C ALA A 260 -5.40 -0.03 30.87
N ALA A 261 -6.09 1.07 30.52
CA ALA A 261 -7.50 1.03 30.17
C ALA A 261 -7.70 0.42 28.77
N GLU A 262 -6.93 0.85 27.77
CA GLU A 262 -6.89 0.28 26.42
C GLU A 262 -6.71 -1.25 26.46
N GLN A 263 -5.72 -1.75 27.20
CA GLN A 263 -5.48 -3.18 27.32
C GLN A 263 -6.66 -3.96 27.93
N ARG A 264 -7.41 -3.34 28.85
CA ARG A 264 -8.60 -3.94 29.46
C ARG A 264 -9.78 -4.02 28.49
N LEU A 265 -9.79 -3.22 27.42
CA LEU A 265 -10.86 -3.16 26.43
C LEU A 265 -10.80 -4.32 25.42
N GLY A 266 -9.72 -5.11 25.35
CA GLY A 266 -9.67 -6.30 24.51
C GLY A 266 -10.00 -6.00 23.04
N ALA A 267 -11.06 -6.61 22.50
CA ALA A 267 -11.48 -6.37 21.11
C ALA A 267 -11.97 -4.93 20.84
N GLN A 268 -12.32 -4.18 21.90
CA GLN A 268 -12.84 -2.81 21.82
C GLN A 268 -11.76 -1.73 22.04
N ARG A 269 -10.48 -2.13 22.04
CA ARG A 269 -9.35 -1.27 22.38
C ARG A 269 -9.17 0.01 21.55
N GLY A 270 -9.66 0.02 20.31
CA GLY A 270 -9.66 1.21 19.46
C GLY A 270 -10.38 2.42 20.06
N MET A 271 -11.29 2.21 21.03
CA MET A 271 -12.10 3.28 21.65
C MET A 271 -11.32 4.51 22.09
N ILE A 272 -10.19 4.31 22.77
CA ILE A 272 -9.38 5.41 23.32
C ILE A 272 -8.65 6.14 22.19
N ALA A 273 -8.11 5.39 21.22
CA ALA A 273 -7.45 5.98 20.06
C ALA A 273 -8.43 6.79 19.20
N ASP A 274 -9.59 6.20 18.92
CA ASP A 274 -10.66 6.81 18.13
C ASP A 274 -11.17 8.07 18.82
N SER A 275 -11.35 8.05 20.15
CA SER A 275 -11.73 9.24 20.91
C SER A 275 -10.71 10.37 20.74
N TRP A 276 -9.41 10.07 20.79
CA TRP A 276 -8.34 11.06 20.64
C TRP A 276 -8.27 11.64 19.23
N GLN A 277 -8.39 10.81 18.21
CA GLN A 277 -8.43 11.26 16.82
C GLN A 277 -9.64 12.18 16.58
N LEU A 278 -10.80 11.80 17.12
CA LEU A 278 -12.01 12.58 17.01
C LEU A 278 -11.92 13.91 17.78
N MET A 279 -11.54 13.91 19.06
CA MET A 279 -11.50 15.15 19.84
C MET A 279 -10.38 16.11 19.40
N SER A 280 -9.36 15.60 18.71
CA SER A 280 -8.28 16.42 18.13
C SER A 280 -8.55 16.89 16.70
N ASN A 281 -9.59 16.37 16.02
CA ASN A 281 -9.91 16.77 14.65
C ASN A 281 -10.44 18.23 14.61
N PRO A 282 -9.73 19.15 13.92
CA PRO A 282 -10.08 20.57 13.91
C PRO A 282 -11.35 20.89 13.11
N ASN A 283 -11.91 19.95 12.35
CA ASN A 283 -13.17 20.15 11.63
C ASN A 283 -14.39 19.84 12.48
N MET A 284 -14.21 19.21 13.64
CA MET A 284 -15.31 18.82 14.52
C MET A 284 -15.53 19.81 15.67
N SER A 285 -16.77 19.82 16.15
CA SER A 285 -17.16 20.59 17.33
C SER A 285 -18.15 19.76 18.13
N PHE A 286 -17.97 19.75 19.46
CA PHE A 286 -18.77 18.93 20.37
C PHE A 286 -19.03 19.69 21.68
N PRO A 287 -20.04 19.28 22.49
CA PRO A 287 -20.36 19.91 23.75
C PRO A 287 -19.18 19.98 24.70
N LYS A 288 -19.11 21.06 25.47
CA LYS A 288 -18.18 21.22 26.57
C LYS A 288 -18.75 20.54 27.82
N THR A 289 -18.10 19.49 28.29
CA THR A 289 -18.39 18.87 29.58
C THR A 289 -17.34 19.32 30.59
N PRO A 290 -17.73 19.67 31.84
CA PRO A 290 -16.74 19.89 32.89
C PRO A 290 -15.84 18.66 33.04
N LEU A 291 -14.52 18.88 33.12
CA LEU A 291 -13.49 17.83 33.04
C LEU A 291 -13.33 17.08 34.38
N THR A 292 -14.44 16.56 34.88
CA THR A 292 -14.56 15.79 36.13
C THR A 292 -15.56 14.67 35.92
N VAL A 293 -15.23 13.45 36.37
CA VAL A 293 -16.13 12.28 36.31
C VAL A 293 -17.48 12.58 36.97
N GLY A 294 -18.59 12.14 36.36
CA GLY A 294 -19.96 12.45 36.80
C GLY A 294 -20.50 13.82 36.34
N ALA A 295 -19.72 14.60 35.61
CA ALA A 295 -20.21 15.85 35.04
C ALA A 295 -21.06 15.61 33.78
N LYS A 296 -22.10 16.41 33.61
CA LYS A 296 -23.01 16.36 32.45
C LYS A 296 -22.63 17.44 31.44
N GLN A 297 -22.91 17.17 30.18
CA GLN A 297 -22.64 18.10 29.10
C GLN A 297 -23.35 19.45 29.28
N GLY A 298 -22.61 20.53 29.04
CA GLY A 298 -23.14 21.89 29.01
C GLY A 298 -23.76 22.27 27.66
N SER A 299 -24.22 23.52 27.53
CA SER A 299 -24.72 24.09 26.27
C SER A 299 -23.62 24.70 25.39
N ASP A 300 -22.46 24.98 25.97
CA ASP A 300 -21.32 25.53 25.24
C ASP A 300 -20.65 24.43 24.41
N THR A 301 -20.05 24.81 23.28
CA THR A 301 -19.30 23.88 22.42
C THR A 301 -17.82 24.22 22.41
N VAL A 302 -17.01 23.20 22.18
CA VAL A 302 -15.57 23.32 21.93
C VAL A 302 -15.27 22.84 20.51
N LYS A 303 -14.21 23.42 19.93
CA LYS A 303 -13.66 22.97 18.65
C LYS A 303 -12.58 21.94 18.94
N GLY A 304 -12.49 20.89 18.11
CA GLY A 304 -11.45 19.88 18.25
C GLY A 304 -10.04 20.45 18.09
N GLY A 305 -9.08 19.80 18.72
CA GLY A 305 -7.66 20.16 18.69
C GLY A 305 -6.86 19.58 19.86
N VAL A 306 -5.54 19.78 19.87
CA VAL A 306 -4.63 19.22 20.90
C VAL A 306 -5.09 19.52 22.34
N THR A 307 -5.68 20.69 22.58
CA THR A 307 -6.14 21.11 23.91
C THR A 307 -7.31 20.29 24.45
N GLN A 308 -7.95 19.48 23.60
CA GLN A 308 -9.05 18.60 24.00
C GLN A 308 -8.57 17.21 24.45
N LEU A 309 -7.32 16.82 24.15
CA LEU A 309 -6.74 15.53 24.55
C LEU A 309 -6.60 15.41 26.08
N PRO A 310 -6.32 14.20 26.63
CA PRO A 310 -5.95 14.05 28.04
C PRO A 310 -4.76 14.93 28.44
N GLU A 311 -4.76 15.49 29.66
CA GLU A 311 -3.72 16.43 30.11
C GLU A 311 -2.32 15.79 30.03
N SER A 312 -2.22 14.51 30.40
CA SER A 312 -0.97 13.75 30.36
C SER A 312 -0.44 13.54 28.93
N VAL A 313 -1.33 13.33 27.96
CA VAL A 313 -1.00 13.23 26.53
C VAL A 313 -0.51 14.58 26.02
N GLN A 314 -1.21 15.67 26.36
CA GLN A 314 -0.77 17.03 26.01
C GLN A 314 0.61 17.35 26.58
N GLN A 315 0.88 16.96 27.83
CA GLN A 315 2.18 17.18 28.47
C GLN A 315 3.30 16.41 27.76
N ALA A 316 3.07 15.15 27.38
CA ALA A 316 4.04 14.34 26.65
C ALA A 316 4.36 14.96 25.28
N LEU A 317 3.34 15.31 24.50
CA LEU A 317 3.46 15.89 23.16
C LEU A 317 4.17 17.26 23.15
N ASN A 318 3.93 18.09 24.17
CA ASN A 318 4.51 19.43 24.26
C ASN A 318 5.85 19.47 25.01
N SER A 319 6.35 18.33 25.50
CA SER A 319 7.58 18.28 26.30
C SER A 319 8.84 18.49 25.44
N PRO A 320 9.89 19.16 25.96
CA PRO A 320 11.10 19.42 25.20
C PRO A 320 11.99 18.18 25.05
N GLY A 321 12.67 18.07 23.90
CA GLY A 321 13.66 17.02 23.60
C GLY A 321 13.12 15.60 23.80
N ALA A 322 13.94 14.72 24.38
CA ALA A 322 13.60 13.31 24.63
C ALA A 322 12.86 13.07 25.97
N LEU A 323 12.35 14.12 26.63
CA LEU A 323 11.47 13.91 27.79
C LEU A 323 10.19 13.18 27.34
N PHE A 324 9.63 12.37 28.24
CA PHE A 324 8.44 11.55 28.01
C PHE A 324 8.58 10.48 26.91
N THR A 325 9.80 9.98 26.65
CA THR A 325 10.05 8.94 25.63
C THR A 325 9.18 7.69 25.83
N HIS A 326 9.05 7.19 27.08
CA HIS A 326 8.19 6.04 27.36
C HIS A 326 6.71 6.34 27.09
N GLN A 327 6.22 7.50 27.53
CA GLN A 327 4.84 7.91 27.29
C GLN A 327 4.56 8.12 25.79
N MET A 328 5.51 8.62 25.03
CA MET A 328 5.38 8.72 23.58
C MET A 328 5.24 7.35 22.93
N ASN A 329 5.97 6.34 23.41
CA ASN A 329 5.82 4.97 22.93
C ASN A 329 4.44 4.39 23.28
N ASP A 330 3.95 4.63 24.49
CA ASP A 330 2.61 4.19 24.91
C ASP A 330 1.50 4.89 24.13
N ILE A 331 1.61 6.21 23.91
CA ILE A 331 0.68 6.99 23.08
C ILE A 331 0.66 6.43 21.66
N ALA A 332 1.83 6.17 21.07
CA ALA A 332 1.93 5.57 19.75
C ALA A 332 1.31 4.17 19.67
N GLY A 333 1.49 3.36 20.72
CA GLY A 333 0.84 2.05 20.84
C GLY A 333 -0.69 2.17 20.83
N ILE A 334 -1.25 3.07 21.63
CA ILE A 334 -2.70 3.32 21.67
C ILE A 334 -3.19 3.76 20.28
N VAL A 335 -2.54 4.76 19.66
CA VAL A 335 -2.97 5.28 18.34
C VAL A 335 -2.95 4.18 17.27
N LYS A 336 -1.98 3.27 17.28
CA LYS A 336 -1.90 2.15 16.33
C LYS A 336 -3.06 1.16 16.43
N ASP A 337 -3.74 1.10 17.57
CA ASP A 337 -4.87 0.20 17.80
C ASP A 337 -6.24 0.81 17.41
N GLY A 338 -6.27 2.08 16.99
CA GLY A 338 -7.47 2.78 16.51
C GLY A 338 -7.85 2.52 15.06
N ASP A 339 -9.00 3.05 14.65
CA ASP A 339 -9.46 3.06 13.27
C ASP A 339 -8.74 4.17 12.46
N LYS A 340 -7.98 3.72 11.45
CA LYS A 340 -7.26 4.60 10.51
C LYS A 340 -8.21 5.55 9.76
N GLY A 341 -9.50 5.21 9.64
CA GLY A 341 -10.52 6.07 9.05
C GLY A 341 -10.75 7.38 9.80
N PHE A 342 -10.34 7.47 11.08
CA PHE A 342 -10.38 8.71 11.86
C PHE A 342 -9.09 9.53 11.78
N GLN A 343 -7.99 8.94 11.28
CA GLN A 343 -6.69 9.61 11.11
C GLN A 343 -6.67 10.42 9.82
N THR A 344 -7.41 11.53 9.81
CA THR A 344 -7.47 12.41 8.66
C THR A 344 -7.39 13.87 9.10
N ASN A 345 -6.22 14.47 8.89
CA ASN A 345 -5.87 15.83 9.24
C ASN A 345 -6.14 16.16 10.72
N THR A 346 -5.69 15.30 11.63
CA THR A 346 -5.92 15.48 13.07
C THR A 346 -4.79 16.25 13.74
N GLU A 347 -5.12 17.00 14.80
CA GLU A 347 -4.09 17.71 15.56
C GLU A 347 -3.28 16.79 16.47
N LEU A 348 -3.79 15.60 16.81
CA LEU A 348 -3.02 14.57 17.51
C LEU A 348 -1.85 14.10 16.65
N ASP A 349 -2.12 13.69 15.41
CA ASP A 349 -1.10 13.16 14.51
C ASP A 349 -0.05 14.25 14.19
N ARG A 350 -0.50 15.50 13.99
CA ARG A 350 0.40 16.66 13.81
C ARG A 350 1.29 16.92 15.02
N ALA A 351 0.75 16.80 16.24
CA ALA A 351 1.54 16.96 17.46
C ALA A 351 2.51 15.79 17.68
N MET A 352 2.12 14.56 17.32
CA MET A 352 2.95 13.37 17.44
C MET A 352 4.16 13.41 16.49
N ILE A 353 3.95 13.73 15.21
CA ILE A 353 5.07 13.85 14.25
C ILE A 353 5.98 15.02 14.61
N HIS A 354 5.42 16.13 15.08
CA HIS A 354 6.21 17.25 15.59
C HIS A 354 7.04 16.85 16.81
N LYS A 355 6.47 16.11 17.77
CA LYS A 355 7.20 15.61 18.93
C LYS A 355 8.31 14.64 18.53
N ALA A 356 8.07 13.75 17.57
CA ALA A 356 9.10 12.88 17.01
C ALA A 356 10.25 13.72 16.41
N SER A 357 9.94 14.76 15.62
CA SER A 357 10.93 15.69 15.08
C SER A 357 11.75 16.39 16.18
N VAL A 358 11.10 16.85 17.26
CA VAL A 358 11.78 17.45 18.42
C VAL A 358 12.69 16.46 19.15
N MET A 359 12.33 15.17 19.20
CA MET A 359 13.16 14.12 19.80
C MET A 359 14.40 13.85 18.94
N MET A 360 14.24 13.84 17.61
CA MET A 360 15.33 13.65 16.65
C MET A 360 16.29 14.85 16.58
N ASP A 361 15.85 16.05 16.95
CA ASP A 361 16.69 17.26 17.02
C ASP A 361 17.57 17.35 18.29
N THR A 362 17.66 16.28 19.07
CA THR A 362 18.40 16.29 20.33
C THR A 362 19.88 15.92 20.14
N PRO A 363 20.80 16.45 20.96
CA PRO A 363 22.21 16.05 20.88
C PRO A 363 22.45 14.55 21.08
N ILE A 364 21.59 13.86 21.84
CA ILE A 364 21.69 12.41 22.06
C ILE A 364 21.30 11.62 20.81
N TRP A 365 20.40 12.14 19.98
CA TRP A 365 20.05 11.55 18.68
C TRP A 365 21.22 11.66 17.71
N HIS A 366 21.72 12.88 17.48
CA HIS A 366 22.82 13.12 16.55
C HIS A 366 24.15 12.46 16.97
N ALA A 367 24.34 12.23 18.27
CA ALA A 367 25.53 11.56 18.80
C ALA A 367 25.32 10.06 19.03
N ASP A 368 24.24 9.46 18.51
CA ASP A 368 24.00 8.03 18.61
C ASP A 368 25.20 7.24 18.07
N PRO A 369 25.86 6.39 18.89
CA PRO A 369 27.11 5.77 18.47
C PRO A 369 26.95 4.81 17.29
N ALA A 370 25.80 4.12 17.16
CA ALA A 370 25.55 3.23 16.02
C ALA A 370 25.46 4.04 14.73
N SER A 371 24.69 5.14 14.72
CA SER A 371 24.61 6.10 13.61
C SER A 371 25.94 6.81 13.30
N GLN A 372 26.89 6.79 14.24
CA GLN A 372 28.27 7.28 14.04
C GLN A 372 29.23 6.16 13.57
N GLY A 373 28.70 5.01 13.14
CA GLY A 373 29.47 3.90 12.58
C GLY A 373 30.17 3.02 13.61
N GLN A 374 29.79 3.10 14.89
CA GLN A 374 30.32 2.20 15.91
C GLN A 374 29.52 0.91 15.94
N ASP A 375 30.23 -0.22 16.04
CA ASP A 375 29.64 -1.54 16.22
C ASP A 375 29.10 -1.71 17.66
N VAL A 376 27.96 -1.09 17.94
CA VAL A 376 27.23 -1.15 19.21
C VAL A 376 25.75 -1.40 18.97
N GLU A 377 25.02 -1.78 20.03
CA GLU A 377 23.57 -1.89 19.95
C GLU A 377 22.95 -0.52 19.66
N ARG A 378 22.02 -0.49 18.69
CA ARG A 378 21.16 0.67 18.37
C ARG A 378 20.29 1.04 19.57
N ASP A 379 19.95 2.32 19.74
CA ASP A 379 19.31 2.83 20.96
C ASP A 379 18.02 2.05 21.29
N PRO A 380 17.97 1.32 22.43
CA PRO A 380 16.85 0.45 22.75
C PRO A 380 15.62 1.19 23.29
N VAL A 381 15.71 2.50 23.54
CA VAL A 381 14.67 3.30 24.18
C VAL A 381 14.19 4.43 23.28
N LEU A 382 15.11 5.22 22.72
CA LEU A 382 14.76 6.36 21.88
C LEU A 382 14.28 5.91 20.50
N ASP A 383 14.95 4.93 19.87
CA ASP A 383 14.57 4.46 18.53
C ASP A 383 13.14 3.91 18.49
N PRO A 384 12.73 2.99 19.37
CA PRO A 384 11.39 2.42 19.27
C PRO A 384 10.31 3.48 19.52
N ALA A 385 10.56 4.44 20.42
CA ALA A 385 9.59 5.49 20.70
C ALA A 385 9.40 6.43 19.51
N VAL A 386 10.47 6.86 18.86
CA VAL A 386 10.39 7.71 17.66
C VAL A 386 9.81 6.93 16.48
N SER A 387 10.32 5.71 16.22
CA SER A 387 9.83 4.85 15.13
C SER A 387 8.34 4.56 15.30
N ASN A 388 7.90 4.20 16.51
CA ASN A 388 6.48 3.95 16.76
C ASN A 388 5.63 5.19 16.60
N ALA A 389 6.08 6.36 17.05
CA ALA A 389 5.35 7.61 16.86
C ALA A 389 5.17 7.94 15.37
N LEU A 390 6.24 7.85 14.57
CA LEU A 390 6.18 8.08 13.12
C LEU A 390 5.30 7.05 12.40
N SER A 391 5.39 5.78 12.79
CA SER A 391 4.56 4.70 12.25
C SER A 391 3.09 4.82 12.63
N ALA A 392 2.78 5.37 13.81
CA ALA A 392 1.39 5.53 14.27
C ALA A 392 0.65 6.63 13.49
N VAL A 393 1.36 7.68 13.06
CA VAL A 393 0.77 8.81 12.31
C VAL A 393 0.74 8.59 10.81
N SER A 394 1.43 7.57 10.29
CA SER A 394 1.54 7.35 8.85
C SER A 394 0.21 7.22 8.09
N PRO A 395 -0.91 6.75 8.69
CA PRO A 395 -2.20 6.76 8.01
C PRO A 395 -2.78 8.17 7.76
N ASP A 396 -2.37 9.19 8.51
CA ASP A 396 -2.77 10.58 8.26
C ASP A 396 -1.90 11.21 7.16
N HIS A 397 -2.20 10.83 5.93
CA HIS A 397 -1.44 11.25 4.74
C HIS A 397 -1.31 12.78 4.61
N GLN A 398 -2.30 13.57 5.09
CA GLN A 398 -2.21 15.02 5.05
C GLN A 398 -1.13 15.54 6.02
N VAL A 399 -1.07 14.99 7.24
CA VAL A 399 -0.05 15.37 8.23
C VAL A 399 1.35 14.95 7.77
N VAL A 400 1.47 13.76 7.18
CA VAL A 400 2.73 13.27 6.60
C VAL A 400 3.18 14.18 5.45
N HIS A 401 2.27 14.48 4.52
CA HIS A 401 2.49 15.42 3.42
C HIS A 401 2.97 16.78 3.93
N ASP A 402 2.26 17.39 4.89
CA ASP A 402 2.60 18.70 5.43
C ASP A 402 4.00 18.73 6.08
N THR A 403 4.43 17.60 6.64
CA THR A 403 5.75 17.45 7.25
C THR A 403 6.85 17.32 6.20
N ILE A 404 6.63 16.48 5.19
CA ILE A 404 7.63 16.19 4.13
C ILE A 404 7.73 17.33 3.11
N THR A 405 6.71 18.17 2.96
CA THR A 405 6.71 19.34 2.06
C THR A 405 6.90 20.66 2.80
N GLY A 406 6.91 20.63 4.13
CA GLY A 406 7.01 21.81 4.99
C GLY A 406 8.41 22.43 5.03
N ALA A 407 8.54 23.60 5.64
CA ALA A 407 9.80 24.38 5.63
C ALA A 407 11.02 23.66 6.27
N ASP A 408 10.78 22.72 7.18
CA ASP A 408 11.82 21.96 7.88
C ASP A 408 12.05 20.57 7.27
N HIS A 409 11.53 20.30 6.06
CA HIS A 409 11.55 18.97 5.47
C HIS A 409 12.95 18.38 5.30
N ASP A 410 13.94 19.15 4.82
CA ASP A 410 15.31 18.67 4.65
C ASP A 410 15.90 18.17 5.98
N LYS A 411 15.70 18.93 7.06
CA LYS A 411 16.15 18.54 8.40
C LYS A 411 15.44 17.29 8.91
N PHE A 412 14.13 17.19 8.67
CA PHE A 412 13.36 16.01 9.05
C PHE A 412 13.85 14.77 8.29
N LEU A 413 14.05 14.89 6.97
CA LEU A 413 14.55 13.81 6.12
C LEU A 413 16.01 13.43 6.47
N GLU A 414 16.86 14.40 6.79
CA GLU A 414 18.22 14.16 7.30
C GLU A 414 18.20 13.33 8.58
N ASN A 415 17.38 13.73 9.55
CA ASN A 415 17.26 13.04 10.84
C ASN A 415 16.85 11.56 10.71
N ILE A 416 15.99 11.22 9.75
CA ILE A 416 15.52 9.85 9.56
C ILE A 416 16.43 9.01 8.66
N THR A 417 17.13 9.64 7.71
CA THR A 417 17.98 8.91 6.75
C THR A 417 19.40 8.72 7.26
N HIS A 418 19.87 9.57 8.17
CA HIS A 418 21.22 9.46 8.74
C HIS A 418 21.26 8.70 10.08
N HIS A 419 20.12 8.18 10.54
CA HIS A 419 20.00 7.43 11.78
C HIS A 419 19.88 5.93 11.55
N TYR A 420 20.56 5.11 12.35
CA TYR A 420 20.61 3.66 12.20
C TYR A 420 19.52 3.04 13.06
N TRP A 421 18.36 2.81 12.47
CA TRP A 421 17.15 2.45 13.19
C TRP A 421 17.17 1.03 13.72
N LYS A 422 16.85 0.81 15.00
CA LYS A 422 16.75 -0.54 15.58
C LYS A 422 15.87 -1.53 14.79
N ASP A 423 14.81 -1.05 14.15
CA ASP A 423 13.88 -1.85 13.32
C ASP A 423 14.25 -1.87 11.82
N ASN A 424 15.49 -1.53 11.48
CA ASN A 424 16.00 -1.42 10.11
C ASN A 424 15.20 -0.43 9.24
N GLY A 425 14.52 0.53 9.85
CA GLY A 425 13.76 1.57 9.18
C GLY A 425 12.28 1.22 8.97
N GLN A 426 11.77 0.13 9.53
CA GLN A 426 10.40 -0.36 9.28
C GLN A 426 9.32 0.66 9.67
N GLY A 427 9.38 1.25 10.87
CA GLY A 427 8.34 2.18 11.29
C GLY A 427 8.39 3.50 10.53
N VAL A 428 9.59 4.03 10.28
CA VAL A 428 9.78 5.29 9.55
C VAL A 428 9.50 5.16 8.05
N GLY A 429 9.76 3.98 7.47
CA GLY A 429 9.45 3.66 6.06
C GLY A 429 7.97 3.85 5.73
N SER A 430 7.07 3.58 6.69
CA SER A 430 5.62 3.75 6.50
C SER A 430 5.17 5.17 6.14
N LEU A 431 6.01 6.19 6.36
CA LEU A 431 5.76 7.56 5.90
C LEU A 431 5.78 7.73 4.38
N PHE A 432 6.35 6.76 3.63
CA PHE A 432 6.62 6.89 2.20
C PHE A 432 5.81 5.95 1.33
N SER A 433 5.63 4.69 1.75
CA SER A 433 5.08 3.63 0.90
C SER A 433 3.65 3.90 0.40
N TRP A 434 2.83 4.63 1.17
CA TRP A 434 1.48 5.03 0.78
C TRP A 434 1.44 5.91 -0.47
N THR A 435 2.51 6.66 -0.76
CA THR A 435 2.58 7.51 -1.97
C THR A 435 2.53 6.68 -3.25
N GLY A 436 2.89 5.40 -3.18
CA GLY A 436 2.86 4.45 -4.28
C GLY A 436 1.60 3.58 -4.35
N ASP A 437 0.68 3.68 -3.38
CA ASP A 437 -0.53 2.84 -3.33
C ASP A 437 -1.45 3.18 -4.53
N PRO A 438 -1.83 2.19 -5.37
CA PRO A 438 -2.74 2.41 -6.49
C PRO A 438 -4.06 3.10 -6.12
N ALA A 439 -4.62 2.84 -4.94
CA ALA A 439 -5.85 3.48 -4.47
C ALA A 439 -5.65 4.96 -4.12
N VAL A 440 -4.44 5.35 -3.73
CA VAL A 440 -4.06 6.75 -3.46
C VAL A 440 -3.74 7.46 -4.77
N VAL A 441 -2.86 6.88 -5.59
CA VAL A 441 -2.38 7.46 -6.86
C VAL A 441 -3.51 7.66 -7.87
N GLN A 442 -4.57 6.85 -7.82
CA GLN A 442 -5.76 7.00 -8.67
C GLN A 442 -6.94 7.63 -7.93
N GLY A 443 -6.74 8.02 -6.68
CA GLY A 443 -7.79 8.46 -5.76
C GLY A 443 -7.81 9.97 -5.52
N PRO A 444 -8.67 10.42 -4.60
CA PRO A 444 -8.78 11.83 -4.23
C PRO A 444 -7.49 12.44 -3.63
N GLN A 445 -6.55 11.59 -3.21
CA GLN A 445 -5.29 11.96 -2.57
C GLN A 445 -4.09 11.94 -3.53
N GLU A 446 -4.31 11.77 -4.84
CA GLU A 446 -3.25 11.76 -5.86
C GLU A 446 -2.31 12.96 -5.73
N GLY A 447 -2.87 14.16 -5.56
CA GLY A 447 -2.08 15.40 -5.45
C GLY A 447 -1.12 15.40 -4.25
N ILE A 448 -1.61 15.05 -3.05
CA ILE A 448 -0.77 15.02 -1.86
C ILE A 448 0.28 13.90 -1.92
N ALA A 449 -0.04 12.77 -2.57
CA ALA A 449 0.93 11.69 -2.77
C ALA A 449 2.05 12.13 -3.72
N ALA A 450 1.70 12.78 -4.83
CA ALA A 450 2.64 13.22 -5.84
C ALA A 450 3.54 14.36 -5.32
N ASP A 451 2.97 15.35 -4.61
CA ASP A 451 3.74 16.43 -3.96
C ASP A 451 4.70 15.87 -2.90
N THR A 452 4.24 14.88 -2.11
CA THR A 452 5.10 14.19 -1.12
C THR A 452 6.24 13.44 -1.82
N ALA A 453 5.92 12.64 -2.84
CA ALA A 453 6.89 11.88 -3.65
C ALA A 453 7.95 12.77 -4.29
N HIS A 454 7.55 13.94 -4.81
CA HIS A 454 8.47 14.93 -5.35
C HIS A 454 9.46 15.42 -4.30
N ALA A 455 8.96 15.81 -3.12
CA ALA A 455 9.79 16.39 -2.07
C ALA A 455 10.86 15.40 -1.58
N TYR A 456 10.52 14.16 -1.25
CA TYR A 456 11.52 13.21 -0.75
C TYR A 456 12.41 12.61 -1.86
N SER A 457 11.94 12.47 -3.10
CA SER A 457 12.82 12.09 -4.22
C SER A 457 13.84 13.18 -4.52
N SER A 458 13.45 14.46 -4.47
CA SER A 458 14.37 15.60 -4.58
C SER A 458 15.44 15.56 -3.48
N TYR A 459 15.04 15.30 -2.23
CA TYR A 459 15.97 15.14 -1.11
C TYR A 459 16.96 13.99 -1.34
N ILE A 460 16.47 12.78 -1.68
CA ILE A 460 17.31 11.60 -1.90
C ILE A 460 18.34 11.88 -3.00
N GLY A 461 17.88 12.40 -4.14
CA GLY A 461 18.75 12.66 -5.29
C GLY A 461 19.82 13.72 -5.02
N ASN A 462 19.47 14.76 -4.25
CA ASN A 462 20.41 15.81 -3.90
C ASN A 462 21.46 15.40 -2.86
N ASN A 463 21.12 14.48 -1.94
CA ASN A 463 21.97 14.04 -0.82
C ASN A 463 22.63 12.67 -1.03
N GLN A 464 22.55 12.09 -2.22
CA GLN A 464 23.06 10.76 -2.51
C GLN A 464 24.51 10.48 -2.08
N GLN A 465 25.40 11.49 -2.13
CA GLN A 465 26.81 11.30 -1.80
C GLN A 465 26.94 10.90 -0.33
N GLU A 466 26.15 11.53 0.53
CA GLU A 466 26.10 11.26 1.97
C GLU A 466 25.33 9.95 2.23
N LEU A 467 24.20 9.74 1.55
CA LEU A 467 23.36 8.54 1.73
C LEU A 467 24.02 7.24 1.24
N LEU A 468 25.00 7.31 0.33
CA LEU A 468 25.82 6.18 -0.10
C LEU A 468 27.08 5.99 0.76
N HIS A 469 27.41 6.93 1.65
CA HIS A 469 28.63 6.90 2.47
C HIS A 469 28.35 7.40 3.90
N LEU A 470 27.37 6.77 4.55
CA LEU A 470 27.05 6.99 5.97
C LEU A 470 28.22 6.53 6.88
N PRO A 471 28.29 7.05 8.13
CA PRO A 471 29.38 6.74 9.05
C PRO A 471 29.62 5.24 9.28
N GLY A 472 30.88 4.80 9.35
CA GLY A 472 31.19 3.37 9.44
C GLY A 472 31.34 2.68 8.08
N ASN A 473 31.30 3.47 6.99
CA ASN A 473 31.33 3.00 5.61
C ASN A 473 30.09 2.15 5.32
N HIS A 474 28.92 2.78 5.35
CA HIS A 474 27.67 2.13 5.02
C HIS A 474 26.86 2.92 4.01
N THR A 475 26.07 2.23 3.20
CA THR A 475 24.99 2.87 2.43
C THR A 475 23.71 2.91 3.27
N LEU A 476 22.77 3.79 2.92
CA LEU A 476 21.44 3.81 3.54
C LEU A 476 20.73 2.44 3.45
N GLY A 477 20.83 1.77 2.29
CA GLY A 477 20.24 0.45 2.07
C GLY A 477 20.82 -0.65 2.95
N GLN A 478 22.09 -0.56 3.34
CA GLN A 478 22.69 -1.52 4.28
C GLN A 478 22.15 -1.37 5.70
N VAL A 479 22.03 -0.12 6.19
CA VAL A 479 21.72 0.13 7.61
C VAL A 479 20.23 0.19 7.88
N ASN A 480 19.45 0.66 6.90
CA ASN A 480 18.00 0.83 6.96
C ASN A 480 17.29 0.25 5.71
N PRO A 481 17.43 -1.05 5.42
CA PRO A 481 16.86 -1.66 4.22
C PRO A 481 15.34 -1.44 4.08
N ASN A 482 14.58 -1.51 5.18
CA ASN A 482 13.12 -1.34 5.12
C ASN A 482 12.71 0.09 4.74
N LEU A 483 13.48 1.10 5.18
CA LEU A 483 13.25 2.50 4.80
C LEU A 483 13.46 2.68 3.29
N VAL A 484 14.55 2.12 2.74
CA VAL A 484 14.84 2.22 1.30
C VAL A 484 13.80 1.48 0.46
N ARG A 485 13.34 0.31 0.92
CA ARG A 485 12.24 -0.44 0.27
C ARG A 485 10.94 0.33 0.26
N ASP A 486 10.54 0.92 1.38
CA ASP A 486 9.30 1.70 1.43
C ASP A 486 9.38 3.00 0.60
N MET A 487 10.54 3.66 0.56
CA MET A 487 10.79 4.77 -0.37
C MET A 487 10.71 4.32 -1.84
N ALA A 488 11.30 3.17 -2.18
CA ALA A 488 11.22 2.59 -3.51
C ALA A 488 9.78 2.25 -3.91
N HIS A 489 9.01 1.65 -3.00
CA HIS A 489 7.58 1.38 -3.19
C HIS A 489 6.78 2.65 -3.40
N GLY A 490 7.03 3.68 -2.60
CA GLY A 490 6.41 5.00 -2.74
C GLY A 490 6.72 5.69 -4.06
N LEU A 491 7.97 5.60 -4.54
CA LEU A 491 8.41 6.26 -5.78
C LEU A 491 8.16 5.46 -7.06
N GLY A 492 7.86 4.16 -6.97
CA GLY A 492 7.68 3.29 -8.14
C GLY A 492 6.73 3.85 -9.21
N PRO A 493 5.54 4.40 -8.85
CA PRO A 493 4.65 5.00 -9.85
C PRO A 493 5.17 6.28 -10.51
N TYR A 494 6.17 6.94 -9.92
CA TYR A 494 6.71 8.23 -10.33
C TYR A 494 8.05 8.12 -11.09
N VAL A 495 8.47 6.92 -11.49
CA VAL A 495 9.72 6.71 -12.24
C VAL A 495 9.81 7.62 -13.46
N ASN A 496 8.75 7.74 -14.27
CA ASN A 496 8.76 8.64 -15.44
C ASN A 496 8.90 10.11 -15.03
N ASN A 497 8.31 10.51 -13.90
CA ASN A 497 8.46 11.86 -13.38
C ASN A 497 9.90 12.15 -12.93
N ILE A 498 10.51 11.21 -12.19
CA ILE A 498 11.90 11.29 -11.71
C ILE A 498 12.87 11.30 -12.89
N ALA A 499 12.65 10.45 -13.90
CA ALA A 499 13.46 10.35 -15.11
C ALA A 499 13.22 11.49 -16.11
N GLU A 500 12.23 12.35 -15.85
CA GLU A 500 11.76 13.40 -16.76
C GLU A 500 11.34 12.89 -18.16
N THR A 501 10.81 11.67 -18.23
CA THR A 501 10.31 11.03 -19.45
C THR A 501 8.81 11.24 -19.63
N SER A 502 8.29 10.94 -20.82
CA SER A 502 6.84 11.00 -21.05
C SER A 502 6.08 9.94 -20.25
N GLY A 503 4.80 10.19 -19.95
CA GLY A 503 3.97 9.25 -19.17
C GLY A 503 4.12 9.39 -17.66
N GLY A 504 4.71 10.48 -17.15
CA GLY A 504 4.68 10.83 -15.73
C GLY A 504 3.26 11.11 -15.22
N LEU A 505 3.02 10.82 -13.94
CA LEU A 505 1.76 11.11 -13.26
C LEU A 505 1.60 12.62 -13.02
N PRO A 506 0.37 13.15 -13.06
CA PRO A 506 0.15 14.57 -12.76
C PRO A 506 0.38 14.84 -11.27
N GLY A 507 0.55 16.12 -10.91
CA GLY A 507 0.70 16.54 -9.52
C GLY A 507 2.11 16.36 -8.94
N PHE A 508 3.05 15.68 -9.60
CA PHE A 508 4.43 15.53 -9.09
C PHE A 508 5.24 16.85 -9.11
N GLY A 509 4.66 17.97 -9.53
CA GLY A 509 5.39 19.25 -9.57
C GLY A 509 6.39 19.38 -10.72
N ASP A 510 7.40 20.23 -10.50
CA ASP A 510 8.42 20.57 -11.50
C ASP A 510 9.45 19.44 -11.68
N PRO A 511 10.04 19.27 -12.88
CA PRO A 511 11.09 18.27 -13.09
C PRO A 511 12.28 18.47 -12.13
N LEU A 512 12.85 17.36 -11.64
CA LEU A 512 13.86 17.36 -10.57
C LEU A 512 15.21 17.98 -11.01
N ASP A 513 15.65 17.70 -12.22
CA ASP A 513 16.91 18.16 -12.80
C ASP A 513 16.75 19.35 -13.75
N GLY A 514 15.49 19.64 -14.11
CA GLY A 514 15.13 20.55 -15.18
C GLY A 514 15.44 19.93 -16.55
N LYS A 515 14.69 20.33 -17.58
CA LYS A 515 14.76 19.76 -18.94
C LYS A 515 16.18 19.78 -19.52
N THR A 516 16.95 18.73 -19.25
CA THR A 516 18.37 18.64 -19.62
C THR A 516 18.55 17.59 -20.71
N LEU A 517 18.70 18.08 -21.94
CA LEU A 517 19.20 17.29 -23.06
C LEU A 517 20.66 16.85 -22.86
N SER A 518 21.36 17.34 -21.83
CA SER A 518 22.79 17.13 -21.58
C SER A 518 23.14 15.80 -20.91
N GLY A 519 22.15 14.93 -20.63
CA GLY A 519 22.36 13.63 -19.97
C GLY A 519 22.83 13.71 -18.50
N ALA A 520 22.97 14.91 -17.93
CA ALA A 520 23.52 15.11 -16.60
C ALA A 520 22.64 14.47 -15.51
N LEU A 521 21.36 14.83 -15.47
CA LEU A 521 20.32 14.29 -14.57
C LEU A 521 20.82 13.95 -13.14
N PRO A 522 21.48 14.88 -12.43
CA PRO A 522 22.14 14.55 -11.17
C PRO A 522 21.19 14.05 -10.06
N VAL A 523 20.00 14.63 -9.95
CA VAL A 523 18.99 14.27 -8.94
C VAL A 523 18.39 12.91 -9.29
N ALA A 524 17.96 12.68 -10.55
CA ALA A 524 17.43 11.39 -10.97
C ALA A 524 18.46 10.26 -10.77
N LYS A 525 19.72 10.47 -11.19
CA LYS A 525 20.80 9.51 -10.94
C LYS A 525 20.99 9.22 -9.46
N GLY A 526 20.84 10.23 -8.60
CA GLY A 526 20.93 10.04 -7.16
C GLY A 526 19.82 9.20 -6.58
N VAL A 527 18.58 9.41 -7.02
CA VAL A 527 17.45 8.58 -6.61
C VAL A 527 17.70 7.12 -7.01
N PHE A 528 18.02 6.87 -8.28
CA PHE A 528 18.31 5.51 -8.76
C PHE A 528 19.50 4.87 -8.02
N SER A 529 20.55 5.63 -7.70
CA SER A 529 21.75 5.13 -7.02
C SER A 529 21.48 4.77 -5.55
N VAL A 530 20.80 5.65 -4.80
CA VAL A 530 20.51 5.41 -3.37
C VAL A 530 19.53 4.25 -3.22
N LEU A 531 18.46 4.20 -4.01
CA LEU A 531 17.49 3.10 -3.95
C LEU A 531 18.12 1.76 -4.35
N SER A 532 19.10 1.78 -5.27
CA SER A 532 19.81 0.56 -5.68
C SER A 532 20.83 0.06 -4.64
N SER A 533 21.02 0.76 -3.52
CA SER A 533 21.89 0.29 -2.44
C SER A 533 21.28 -0.88 -1.63
N ASP A 534 19.96 -1.09 -1.69
CA ASP A 534 19.25 -2.28 -1.21
C ASP A 534 18.72 -3.11 -2.40
N ASN A 535 18.90 -4.43 -2.37
CA ASN A 535 18.59 -5.29 -3.52
C ASN A 535 17.09 -5.42 -3.81
N GLU A 536 16.24 -5.47 -2.78
CA GLU A 536 14.78 -5.58 -2.96
C GLU A 536 14.20 -4.25 -3.48
N ALA A 537 14.67 -3.12 -2.93
CA ALA A 537 14.35 -1.80 -3.43
C ALA A 537 14.78 -1.62 -4.89
N ALA A 538 16.00 -2.05 -5.24
CA ALA A 538 16.50 -2.07 -6.62
C ALA A 538 15.60 -2.90 -7.53
N GLN A 539 15.28 -4.14 -7.13
CA GLN A 539 14.45 -5.06 -7.91
C GLN A 539 13.08 -4.44 -8.24
N TYR A 540 12.42 -3.82 -7.26
CA TYR A 540 11.13 -3.18 -7.47
C TYR A 540 11.24 -1.89 -8.31
N PHE A 541 12.04 -0.91 -7.87
CA PHE A 541 12.08 0.42 -8.48
C PHE A 541 12.68 0.39 -9.89
N ASN A 542 13.81 -0.31 -10.07
CA ASN A 542 14.40 -0.48 -11.41
C ASN A 542 13.50 -1.37 -12.28
N GLY A 543 12.73 -2.29 -11.69
CA GLY A 543 11.73 -3.07 -12.41
C GLY A 543 10.61 -2.19 -12.99
N GLN A 544 10.13 -1.20 -12.23
CA GLN A 544 9.18 -0.20 -12.75
C GLN A 544 9.80 0.62 -13.91
N ALA A 545 11.08 1.00 -13.79
CA ALA A 545 11.79 1.70 -14.86
C ALA A 545 11.97 0.88 -16.13
N TYR A 546 12.37 -0.39 -16.01
CA TYR A 546 12.47 -1.29 -17.15
C TYR A 546 11.11 -1.56 -17.80
N ALA A 547 10.04 -1.71 -17.00
CA ALA A 547 8.69 -1.85 -17.54
C ALA A 547 8.30 -0.64 -18.41
N GLN A 548 8.57 0.58 -17.96
CA GLN A 548 8.34 1.80 -18.75
C GLN A 548 9.22 1.87 -20.00
N ALA A 549 10.50 1.47 -19.91
CA ALA A 549 11.39 1.44 -21.06
C ALA A 549 10.88 0.49 -22.15
N VAL A 550 10.46 -0.73 -21.77
CA VAL A 550 9.86 -1.72 -22.69
C VAL A 550 8.59 -1.17 -23.34
N LEU A 551 7.76 -0.43 -22.59
CA LEU A 551 6.55 0.17 -23.16
C LEU A 551 6.85 1.29 -24.16
N HIS A 552 7.85 2.12 -23.88
CA HIS A 552 8.28 3.14 -24.82
C HIS A 552 8.88 2.51 -26.10
N GLU A 553 9.75 1.50 -25.99
CA GLU A 553 10.26 0.77 -27.16
C GLU A 553 9.14 0.05 -27.92
N GLY A 554 8.15 -0.50 -27.21
CA GLY A 554 6.95 -1.08 -27.81
C GLY A 554 6.09 -0.07 -28.55
N ALA A 555 5.93 1.14 -28.00
CA ALA A 555 5.20 2.23 -28.65
C ALA A 555 5.92 2.71 -29.91
N PHE A 556 7.25 2.82 -29.88
CA PHE A 556 8.07 3.02 -31.07
C PHE A 556 7.84 1.90 -32.10
N ALA A 557 7.99 0.66 -31.68
CA ALA A 557 7.93 -0.49 -32.57
C ALA A 557 6.54 -0.71 -33.17
N ALA A 558 5.47 -0.28 -32.50
CA ALA A 558 4.10 -0.36 -32.98
C ALA A 558 3.79 0.62 -34.14
N ASP A 559 4.44 1.78 -34.19
CA ASP A 559 4.33 2.76 -35.28
C ASP A 559 5.70 3.42 -35.55
N PRO A 560 6.67 2.66 -36.12
CA PRO A 560 8.06 3.11 -36.24
C PRO A 560 8.25 4.19 -37.32
N THR A 561 7.19 4.46 -38.11
CA THR A 561 7.14 5.50 -39.13
C THR A 561 6.33 6.72 -38.68
N HIS A 562 5.88 6.79 -37.43
CA HIS A 562 5.20 7.96 -36.88
C HIS A 562 6.13 9.16 -36.76
N SER A 563 5.64 10.38 -37.01
CA SER A 563 6.40 11.59 -36.65
C SER A 563 6.49 11.73 -35.13
N GLY A 564 7.68 11.94 -34.58
CA GLY A 564 7.89 12.03 -33.13
C GLY A 564 8.30 10.71 -32.46
N TYR A 565 8.58 9.65 -33.23
CA TYR A 565 9.05 8.36 -32.70
C TYR A 565 10.32 8.51 -31.83
N ASN A 566 11.13 9.54 -32.08
CA ASN A 566 12.35 9.83 -31.33
C ASN A 566 12.09 10.05 -29.85
N GLN A 567 10.89 10.52 -29.45
CA GLN A 567 10.57 10.70 -28.04
C GLN A 567 10.49 9.36 -27.30
N HIS A 568 9.90 8.33 -27.90
CA HIS A 568 9.80 7.01 -27.29
C HIS A 568 11.18 6.37 -27.08
N LEU A 569 12.06 6.44 -28.09
CA LEU A 569 13.41 5.92 -27.95
C LEU A 569 14.25 6.76 -26.97
N TYR A 570 14.04 8.08 -26.94
CA TYR A 570 14.66 8.96 -25.95
C TYR A 570 14.25 8.59 -24.52
N ASP A 571 12.97 8.35 -24.29
CA ASP A 571 12.44 7.99 -22.97
C ASP A 571 12.94 6.60 -22.54
N ALA A 572 12.90 5.62 -23.44
CA ALA A 572 13.45 4.28 -23.19
C ALA A 572 14.95 4.30 -22.86
N ALA A 573 15.75 5.00 -23.68
CA ALA A 573 17.18 5.18 -23.43
C ALA A 573 17.45 5.88 -22.09
N THR A 574 16.62 6.87 -21.72
CA THR A 574 16.78 7.60 -20.46
C THR A 574 16.55 6.70 -19.25
N LEU A 575 15.44 5.95 -19.24
CA LEU A 575 15.11 5.05 -18.14
C LEU A 575 16.16 3.94 -17.97
N ARG A 576 16.59 3.33 -19.07
CA ARG A 576 17.61 2.27 -19.05
C ARG A 576 18.95 2.79 -18.54
N ALA A 577 19.42 3.92 -19.07
CA ALA A 577 20.68 4.51 -18.64
C ALA A 577 20.65 4.91 -17.15
N LEU A 578 19.51 5.38 -16.64
CA LEU A 578 19.34 5.68 -15.21
C LEU A 578 19.39 4.42 -14.35
N VAL A 579 18.77 3.31 -14.79
CA VAL A 579 18.88 2.02 -14.10
C VAL A 579 20.34 1.54 -14.08
N ASP A 580 21.03 1.56 -15.22
CA ASP A 580 22.42 1.11 -15.29
C ASP A 580 23.36 1.96 -14.43
N VAL A 581 23.20 3.29 -14.46
CA VAL A 581 23.95 4.20 -13.58
C VAL A 581 23.63 3.96 -12.12
N GLY A 582 22.35 3.82 -11.77
CA GLY A 582 21.92 3.61 -10.39
C GLY A 582 22.39 2.29 -9.81
N ALA A 583 22.18 1.19 -10.54
CA ALA A 583 22.62 -0.14 -10.14
C ALA A 583 24.13 -0.20 -9.96
N HIS A 584 24.88 0.39 -10.90
CA HIS A 584 26.34 0.46 -10.81
C HIS A 584 26.81 1.28 -9.60
N ASN A 585 26.28 2.49 -9.41
CA ASN A 585 26.67 3.36 -8.30
C ASN A 585 26.30 2.75 -6.94
N GLY A 586 25.12 2.14 -6.81
CA GLY A 586 24.69 1.47 -5.58
C GLY A 586 25.56 0.25 -5.25
N PHE A 587 25.84 -0.58 -6.24
CA PHE A 587 26.74 -1.73 -6.10
C PHE A 587 28.17 -1.31 -5.76
N GLN A 588 28.71 -0.31 -6.48
CA GLN A 588 30.04 0.23 -6.21
C GLN A 588 30.14 0.83 -4.82
N ALA A 589 29.13 1.61 -4.38
CA ALA A 589 29.13 2.17 -3.03
C ALA A 589 29.12 1.06 -1.96
N ASN A 590 28.38 -0.03 -2.18
CA ASN A 590 28.41 -1.18 -1.28
C ASN A 590 29.81 -1.82 -1.20
N GLU A 591 30.45 -2.07 -2.35
CA GLU A 591 31.80 -2.62 -2.41
C GLU A 591 32.86 -1.69 -1.81
N ASP A 592 32.82 -0.39 -2.12
CA ASP A 592 33.73 0.63 -1.58
C ASP A 592 33.59 0.76 -0.05
N ASN A 593 32.39 0.50 0.46
CA ASN A 593 32.07 0.44 1.87
C ASN A 593 32.50 -0.87 2.57
N GLY A 594 33.01 -1.85 1.81
CA GLY A 594 33.44 -3.16 2.33
C GLY A 594 32.29 -4.14 2.58
N TYR A 595 31.10 -3.86 2.03
CA TYR A 595 29.96 -4.77 2.02
C TYR A 595 29.87 -5.48 0.68
N HIS A 596 30.30 -6.75 0.67
CA HIS A 596 30.23 -7.57 -0.53
C HIS A 596 28.84 -8.17 -0.68
N GLN A 597 28.15 -7.82 -1.76
CA GLN A 597 26.81 -8.34 -2.03
C GLN A 597 26.88 -9.78 -2.55
N ASP A 598 25.98 -10.65 -2.07
CA ASP A 598 25.84 -12.02 -2.57
C ASP A 598 25.32 -12.08 -4.02
N VAL A 599 24.69 -10.98 -4.47
CA VAL A 599 24.11 -10.82 -5.80
C VAL A 599 24.97 -9.85 -6.60
N SER A 600 25.45 -10.27 -7.77
CA SER A 600 26.21 -9.40 -8.68
C SER A 600 25.34 -8.29 -9.27
N GLU A 601 25.97 -7.17 -9.69
CA GLU A 601 25.27 -6.07 -10.38
C GLU A 601 24.41 -6.57 -11.56
N TYR A 602 24.95 -7.51 -12.36
CA TYR A 602 24.22 -8.10 -13.49
C TYR A 602 22.96 -8.87 -13.04
N GLN A 603 23.07 -9.69 -11.98
CA GLN A 603 21.94 -10.45 -11.47
C GLN A 603 20.86 -9.54 -10.86
N SER A 604 21.25 -8.45 -10.19
CA SER A 604 20.30 -7.46 -9.67
C SER A 604 19.52 -6.79 -10.80
N LYS A 605 20.21 -6.33 -11.86
CA LYS A 605 19.56 -5.76 -13.06
C LYS A 605 18.65 -6.76 -13.76
N LYS A 606 19.11 -8.00 -13.91
CA LYS A 606 18.30 -9.09 -14.49
C LYS A 606 17.03 -9.35 -13.68
N SER A 607 17.14 -9.48 -12.36
CA SER A 607 15.99 -9.68 -11.47
C SER A 607 14.99 -8.53 -11.56
N ALA A 608 15.48 -7.28 -11.58
CA ALA A 608 14.65 -6.10 -11.76
C ALA A 608 13.90 -6.13 -13.12
N TYR A 609 14.59 -6.47 -14.21
CA TYR A 609 14.00 -6.58 -15.54
C TYR A 609 12.88 -7.62 -15.60
N GLU A 610 13.14 -8.82 -15.09
CA GLU A 610 12.16 -9.91 -15.02
C GLU A 610 10.96 -9.53 -14.15
N THR A 611 11.19 -8.86 -13.02
CA THR A 611 10.13 -8.37 -12.13
C THR A 611 9.25 -7.32 -12.82
N GLY A 612 9.85 -6.37 -13.53
CA GLY A 612 9.13 -5.38 -14.32
C GLY A 612 8.25 -6.02 -15.40
N LEU A 613 8.79 -7.02 -16.11
CA LEU A 613 8.04 -7.75 -17.14
C LEU A 613 6.89 -8.59 -16.58
N GLN A 614 7.07 -9.21 -15.40
CA GLN A 614 6.00 -9.89 -14.69
C GLN A 614 4.84 -8.93 -14.37
N GLY A 615 5.15 -7.71 -13.91
CA GLY A 615 4.15 -6.66 -13.66
C GLY A 615 3.32 -6.29 -14.90
N LEU A 616 3.94 -6.27 -16.09
CA LEU A 616 3.26 -6.02 -17.36
C LEU A 616 2.36 -7.17 -17.83
N THR A 617 2.72 -8.41 -17.49
CA THR A 617 2.10 -9.63 -18.04
C THR A 617 1.02 -10.25 -17.16
N ALA A 618 0.94 -9.86 -15.87
CA ALA A 618 -0.17 -10.22 -15.00
C ALA A 618 -1.53 -9.79 -15.60
N ALA A 619 -2.58 -10.60 -15.44
CA ALA A 619 -3.87 -10.43 -16.13
C ALA A 619 -4.51 -9.06 -15.82
N GLY A 620 -4.31 -8.09 -16.73
CA GLY A 620 -4.77 -6.71 -16.59
C GLY A 620 -3.72 -5.72 -16.06
N GLY A 621 -2.42 -6.03 -16.22
CA GLY A 621 -1.26 -5.23 -15.77
C GLY A 621 -1.50 -3.74 -15.88
N PHE A 622 -1.66 -3.10 -14.72
CA PHE A 622 -1.84 -1.67 -14.63
C PHE A 622 -0.48 -1.02 -14.52
N VAL A 623 -0.20 -0.10 -15.43
CA VAL A 623 1.04 0.66 -15.46
C VAL A 623 0.70 2.12 -15.14
N PRO A 624 1.25 2.71 -14.06
CA PRO A 624 1.05 4.12 -13.76
C PRO A 624 1.39 5.02 -14.96
N GLY A 625 0.53 6.01 -15.24
CA GLY A 625 0.66 6.91 -16.40
C GLY A 625 0.20 6.33 -17.74
N VAL A 626 0.19 5.00 -17.91
CA VAL A 626 -0.19 4.30 -19.16
C VAL A 626 -1.54 3.58 -19.05
N GLY A 627 -1.98 3.23 -17.84
CA GLY A 627 -3.24 2.54 -17.56
C GLY A 627 -3.13 1.01 -17.63
N ARG A 628 -4.28 0.31 -17.72
CA ARG A 628 -4.30 -1.16 -17.88
C ARG A 628 -3.87 -1.54 -19.29
N ILE A 629 -2.87 -2.41 -19.38
CA ILE A 629 -2.39 -2.95 -20.63
C ILE A 629 -2.72 -4.43 -20.69
N ALA A 630 -3.30 -4.87 -21.81
CA ALA A 630 -3.73 -6.24 -22.00
C ALA A 630 -3.05 -6.80 -23.24
N GLY A 631 -2.22 -7.84 -23.08
CA GLY A 631 -1.94 -8.74 -24.20
C GLY A 631 -0.68 -9.61 -24.06
N PRO A 632 -0.69 -10.80 -24.66
CA PRO A 632 0.48 -11.67 -24.78
C PRO A 632 1.64 -11.01 -25.56
N THR A 633 1.36 -9.97 -26.36
CA THR A 633 2.37 -9.26 -27.17
C THR A 633 3.45 -8.56 -26.34
N ILE A 634 3.15 -8.09 -25.13
CA ILE A 634 4.15 -7.38 -24.29
C ILE A 634 5.11 -8.35 -23.62
N GLY A 635 4.63 -9.53 -23.21
CA GLY A 635 5.50 -10.60 -22.73
C GLY A 635 6.51 -11.03 -23.81
N VAL A 636 6.04 -11.19 -25.05
CA VAL A 636 6.89 -11.48 -26.21
C VAL A 636 7.89 -10.36 -26.50
N LEU A 637 7.44 -9.10 -26.45
CA LEU A 637 8.30 -7.94 -26.62
C LEU A 637 9.40 -7.87 -25.55
N GLY A 638 9.05 -8.02 -24.27
CA GLY A 638 10.01 -8.01 -23.17
C GLY A 638 11.05 -9.13 -23.32
N GLN A 639 10.63 -10.37 -23.61
CA GLN A 639 11.57 -11.46 -23.87
C GLN A 639 12.55 -11.13 -25.02
N ASN A 640 12.03 -10.59 -26.14
CA ASN A 640 12.85 -10.17 -27.28
C ASN A 640 13.90 -9.10 -26.92
N LEU A 641 13.62 -8.25 -25.93
CA LEU A 641 14.45 -7.12 -25.55
C LEU A 641 15.45 -7.42 -24.43
N GLU A 642 15.28 -8.50 -23.66
CA GLU A 642 16.10 -8.82 -22.47
C GLU A 642 17.60 -8.68 -22.74
N ASN A 643 18.11 -9.33 -23.80
CA ASN A 643 19.54 -9.29 -24.14
C ASN A 643 20.02 -7.92 -24.62
N GLY A 644 19.16 -7.14 -25.29
CA GLY A 644 19.48 -5.79 -25.75
C GLY A 644 19.55 -4.79 -24.60
N ILE A 645 18.67 -4.98 -23.61
CA ILE A 645 18.57 -4.12 -22.43
C ILE A 645 19.63 -4.46 -21.39
N LEU A 646 19.84 -5.74 -21.06
CA LEU A 646 20.77 -6.16 -20.01
C LEU A 646 22.23 -6.28 -20.49
N GLY A 647 22.45 -6.47 -21.79
CA GLY A 647 23.75 -6.80 -22.35
C GLY A 647 24.21 -8.23 -21.99
N PRO A 648 25.43 -8.62 -22.44
CA PRO A 648 25.98 -9.95 -22.16
C PRO A 648 26.32 -10.11 -20.68
N ALA A 649 26.13 -11.32 -20.15
CA ALA A 649 26.56 -11.65 -18.79
C ALA A 649 28.09 -11.49 -18.64
N PRO A 650 28.57 -10.87 -17.54
CA PRO A 650 30.00 -10.66 -17.32
C PRO A 650 30.75 -11.99 -17.16
N THR A 651 32.00 -12.02 -17.62
CA THR A 651 32.86 -13.22 -17.55
C THR A 651 33.61 -13.37 -16.22
N ALA A 652 33.61 -12.32 -15.38
CA ALA A 652 34.13 -12.34 -14.01
C ALA A 652 33.22 -11.52 -13.08
N PRO A 653 33.03 -11.91 -11.80
CA PRO A 653 32.06 -11.26 -10.90
C PRO A 653 32.36 -9.79 -10.54
N THR A 654 33.60 -9.33 -10.72
CA THR A 654 34.08 -8.05 -10.17
C THR A 654 34.40 -6.97 -11.23
N GLU A 655 34.19 -7.25 -12.52
CA GLU A 655 34.39 -6.26 -13.59
C GLU A 655 33.07 -6.00 -14.31
N ASN A 656 32.36 -4.93 -13.93
CA ASN A 656 31.16 -4.48 -14.65
C ASN A 656 31.14 -2.94 -14.80
N PRO A 657 32.06 -2.35 -15.57
CA PRO A 657 31.91 -0.94 -15.92
C PRO A 657 30.68 -0.78 -16.82
N ILE A 658 29.90 0.27 -16.58
CA ILE A 658 28.77 0.65 -17.44
C ILE A 658 29.28 0.75 -18.88
N GLN A 659 28.77 -0.11 -19.76
CA GLN A 659 29.22 -0.17 -21.15
C GLN A 659 28.43 0.85 -22.00
N PRO A 660 29.10 1.67 -22.81
CA PRO A 660 28.42 2.47 -23.84
C PRO A 660 27.65 1.57 -24.82
N MET A 661 26.55 2.09 -25.35
CA MET A 661 25.73 1.35 -26.32
C MET A 661 26.37 1.44 -27.71
N SER A 662 26.69 0.30 -28.32
CA SER A 662 27.15 0.30 -29.71
C SER A 662 25.96 0.43 -30.69
N LEU A 663 26.19 1.03 -31.86
CA LEU A 663 25.18 1.08 -32.93
C LEU A 663 24.66 -0.31 -33.31
N GLY A 664 25.53 -1.34 -33.32
CA GLY A 664 25.10 -2.70 -33.63
C GLY A 664 24.18 -3.32 -32.56
N MET A 665 24.36 -2.96 -31.30
CA MET A 665 23.46 -3.35 -30.21
C MET A 665 22.11 -2.65 -30.35
N ALA A 666 22.13 -1.34 -30.59
CA ALA A 666 20.91 -0.56 -30.84
C ALA A 666 20.13 -1.07 -32.08
N ASP A 667 20.84 -1.38 -33.17
CA ASP A 667 20.22 -1.94 -34.38
C ASP A 667 19.52 -3.27 -34.08
N GLN A 668 20.20 -4.17 -33.36
CA GLN A 668 19.67 -5.47 -33.00
C GLN A 668 18.44 -5.35 -32.10
N GLU A 669 18.51 -4.47 -31.11
CA GLU A 669 17.44 -4.24 -30.15
C GLU A 669 16.19 -3.66 -30.82
N ILE A 670 16.36 -2.62 -31.65
CA ILE A 670 15.23 -2.01 -32.36
C ILE A 670 14.57 -3.03 -33.29
N LEU A 671 15.35 -3.84 -33.99
CA LEU A 671 14.83 -4.93 -34.81
C LEU A 671 14.12 -6.01 -33.97
N ASN A 672 14.63 -6.33 -32.77
CA ASN A 672 13.97 -7.23 -31.83
C ASN A 672 12.65 -6.66 -31.32
N ALA A 673 12.56 -5.35 -31.06
CA ALA A 673 11.33 -4.66 -30.70
C ALA A 673 10.28 -4.76 -31.83
N MET A 674 10.72 -4.53 -33.07
CA MET A 674 9.89 -4.68 -34.26
C MET A 674 9.38 -6.11 -34.41
N LEU A 675 10.25 -7.12 -34.32
CA LEU A 675 9.83 -8.53 -34.36
C LEU A 675 8.87 -8.85 -33.20
N GLY A 676 9.16 -8.39 -31.99
CA GLY A 676 8.34 -8.63 -30.79
C GLY A 676 6.91 -8.10 -30.93
N THR A 677 6.75 -6.95 -31.59
CA THR A 677 5.44 -6.36 -31.92
C THR A 677 4.78 -6.95 -33.17
N GLY A 678 5.42 -7.92 -33.85
CA GLY A 678 4.90 -8.59 -35.03
C GLY A 678 5.19 -7.88 -36.36
N HIS A 679 6.06 -6.86 -36.37
CA HIS A 679 6.50 -6.21 -37.59
C HIS A 679 7.42 -7.14 -38.39
N THR A 680 7.26 -7.09 -39.71
CA THR A 680 8.13 -7.85 -40.62
C THR A 680 9.43 -7.09 -40.84
N VAL A 681 10.55 -7.70 -40.47
CA VAL A 681 11.88 -7.17 -40.80
C VAL A 681 12.29 -7.65 -42.20
N THR A 682 12.73 -6.72 -43.04
CA THR A 682 13.15 -7.02 -44.43
C THR A 682 14.65 -6.84 -44.60
N GLY A 683 15.22 -7.47 -45.63
CA GLY A 683 16.64 -7.31 -45.96
C GLY A 683 17.61 -8.23 -45.19
N LEU A 684 17.14 -9.07 -44.27
CA LEU A 684 17.97 -10.02 -43.53
C LEU A 684 18.24 -11.32 -44.33
N PRO A 685 19.49 -11.83 -44.35
CA PRO A 685 19.82 -13.15 -44.87
C PRO A 685 19.16 -14.29 -44.06
N PRO A 686 18.98 -15.48 -44.67
CA PRO A 686 18.56 -16.67 -43.92
C PRO A 686 19.50 -16.97 -42.75
N GLY A 687 18.94 -17.29 -41.59
CA GLY A 687 19.70 -17.63 -40.37
C GLY A 687 19.93 -16.46 -39.41
N TYR A 688 19.63 -15.22 -39.81
CA TYR A 688 19.73 -14.03 -38.95
C TYR A 688 18.50 -13.82 -38.04
N ILE A 689 17.42 -14.58 -38.26
CA ILE A 689 16.26 -14.63 -37.38
C ILE A 689 16.21 -16.02 -36.75
N VAL A 690 16.20 -16.06 -35.42
CA VAL A 690 16.07 -17.27 -34.61
C VAL A 690 14.64 -17.36 -34.09
N TYR A 691 14.05 -18.54 -34.19
CA TYR A 691 12.71 -18.87 -33.67
C TYR A 691 12.87 -19.93 -32.57
N ASP A 692 13.31 -19.48 -31.40
CA ASP A 692 13.42 -20.24 -30.15
C ASP A 692 12.12 -20.08 -29.34
N ASP A 693 12.21 -19.61 -28.09
CA ASP A 693 11.07 -19.24 -27.24
C ASP A 693 10.40 -17.92 -27.66
N HIS A 694 10.96 -17.21 -28.65
CA HIS A 694 10.40 -15.99 -29.23
C HIS A 694 9.44 -16.29 -30.41
N PRO A 695 8.10 -16.15 -30.25
CA PRO A 695 7.12 -16.60 -31.25
C PRO A 695 7.14 -15.83 -32.57
N ASN A 696 7.58 -14.56 -32.56
CA ASN A 696 7.76 -13.75 -33.75
C ASN A 696 9.22 -13.75 -34.25
N GLY A 697 10.09 -14.49 -33.57
CA GLY A 697 11.53 -14.54 -33.77
C GLY A 697 12.27 -13.36 -33.12
N ARG A 698 13.57 -13.54 -32.98
CA ARG A 698 14.54 -12.50 -32.58
C ARG A 698 15.74 -12.52 -33.52
N ILE A 699 16.47 -11.43 -33.59
CA ILE A 699 17.75 -11.33 -34.28
C ILE A 699 18.77 -12.23 -33.56
N ALA A 700 19.48 -13.05 -34.34
CA ALA A 700 20.57 -13.88 -33.85
C ALA A 700 21.71 -12.98 -33.33
N THR A 701 22.29 -13.28 -32.17
CA THR A 701 23.45 -12.54 -31.67
C THR A 701 24.67 -12.81 -32.56
N LEU A 702 25.66 -11.94 -32.50
CA LEU A 702 26.93 -12.17 -33.20
C LEU A 702 27.56 -13.52 -32.79
N GLU A 703 27.54 -13.84 -31.50
CA GLU A 703 28.08 -15.09 -30.94
C GLU A 703 27.38 -16.34 -31.51
N GLU A 704 26.09 -16.27 -31.82
CA GLU A 704 25.35 -17.37 -32.47
C GLU A 704 25.71 -17.55 -33.95
N LEU A 705 26.20 -16.49 -34.60
CA LEU A 705 26.55 -16.48 -36.02
C LEU A 705 28.06 -16.67 -36.28
N GLU A 706 28.92 -16.40 -35.29
CA GLU A 706 30.37 -16.61 -35.40
C GLU A 706 30.76 -18.05 -35.78
N PRO A 707 30.14 -19.12 -35.23
CA PRO A 707 30.39 -20.50 -35.67
C PRO A 707 30.06 -20.75 -37.15
N GLN A 708 29.23 -19.90 -37.75
CA GLN A 708 28.84 -19.94 -39.16
C GLN A 708 29.81 -19.14 -40.05
N GLY A 709 30.86 -18.56 -39.47
CA GLY A 709 31.88 -17.77 -40.16
C GLY A 709 31.51 -16.30 -40.35
N VAL A 710 30.48 -15.80 -39.65
CA VAL A 710 30.10 -14.38 -39.67
C VAL A 710 31.05 -13.59 -38.77
N THR A 711 31.71 -12.59 -39.35
CA THR A 711 32.58 -11.66 -38.61
C THR A 711 31.78 -10.47 -38.06
N PRO A 712 32.26 -9.77 -37.01
CA PRO A 712 31.61 -8.56 -36.49
C PRO A 712 31.29 -7.53 -37.60
N GLY A 713 32.24 -7.30 -38.51
CA GLY A 713 32.06 -6.38 -39.63
C GLY A 713 31.02 -6.87 -40.65
N GLN A 714 30.87 -8.17 -40.89
CA GLN A 714 29.80 -8.69 -41.74
C GLN A 714 28.45 -8.58 -41.06
N TYR A 715 28.38 -8.82 -39.75
CA TYR A 715 27.16 -8.67 -38.96
C TYR A 715 26.62 -7.23 -39.01
N SER A 716 27.44 -6.23 -38.70
CA SER A 716 27.02 -4.81 -38.77
C SER A 716 26.61 -4.37 -40.19
N ASN A 717 27.27 -4.90 -41.24
CA ASN A 717 26.91 -4.61 -42.63
C ASN A 717 25.57 -5.24 -43.07
N VAL A 718 24.97 -6.10 -42.26
CA VAL A 718 23.67 -6.73 -42.51
C VAL A 718 22.57 -6.10 -41.67
N ILE A 719 22.78 -5.96 -40.36
CA ILE A 719 21.74 -5.51 -39.42
C ILE A 719 21.35 -4.05 -39.66
N GLY A 720 22.31 -3.11 -39.73
CA GLY A 720 22.01 -1.68 -39.91
C GLY A 720 21.24 -1.36 -41.21
N PRO A 721 21.63 -1.92 -42.38
CA PRO A 721 20.83 -1.77 -43.60
C PRO A 721 19.45 -2.41 -43.53
N ALA A 722 19.28 -3.54 -42.83
CA ALA A 722 17.99 -4.18 -42.65
C ALA A 722 17.05 -3.32 -41.78
N LEU A 723 17.58 -2.69 -40.72
CA LEU A 723 16.84 -1.70 -39.94
C LEU A 723 16.41 -0.53 -40.84
N SER A 724 17.35 0.07 -41.56
CA SER A 724 17.08 1.21 -42.45
C SER A 724 15.96 0.90 -43.46
N GLN A 725 15.99 -0.28 -44.10
CA GLN A 725 14.97 -0.72 -45.05
C GLN A 725 13.60 -0.96 -44.38
N SER A 726 13.60 -1.49 -43.16
CA SER A 726 12.38 -1.80 -42.42
C SER A 726 11.66 -0.53 -41.90
N LEU A 727 12.33 0.62 -41.95
CA LEU A 727 11.82 1.92 -41.50
C LEU A 727 11.46 2.88 -42.66
N GLU A 728 11.52 2.44 -43.92
CA GLU A 728 11.17 3.29 -45.07
C GLU A 728 9.64 3.35 -45.33
N PRO A 729 9.06 4.53 -45.64
CA PRO A 729 9.72 5.83 -45.73
C PRO A 729 9.82 6.53 -44.37
N ARG A 730 10.99 7.13 -44.10
CA ARG A 730 11.25 7.85 -42.85
C ARG A 730 10.53 9.20 -42.81
N PRO A 731 9.95 9.62 -41.67
CA PRO A 731 9.35 10.94 -41.51
C PRO A 731 10.37 12.06 -41.79
N PRO A 732 10.00 13.10 -42.55
CA PRO A 732 10.92 14.22 -42.86
C PRO A 732 11.34 15.05 -41.64
N SER A 733 10.64 14.93 -40.51
CA SER A 733 10.81 15.73 -39.29
C SER A 733 11.96 15.27 -38.39
N GLU A 734 12.53 14.08 -38.61
CA GLU A 734 13.47 13.46 -37.67
C GLU A 734 14.93 13.67 -38.07
N SER A 735 15.75 14.17 -37.15
CA SER A 735 17.15 14.52 -37.39
C SER A 735 18.12 13.34 -37.23
N LEU A 736 17.82 12.37 -36.36
CA LEU A 736 18.65 11.20 -36.05
C LEU A 736 17.92 9.89 -36.34
N SER A 737 18.62 8.93 -36.96
CA SER A 737 18.08 7.58 -37.16
C SER A 737 17.77 6.93 -35.80
N PRO A 738 16.77 6.02 -35.72
CA PRO A 738 16.35 5.42 -34.45
C PRO A 738 17.49 4.87 -33.58
N ASP A 739 18.40 4.12 -34.20
CA ASP A 739 19.63 3.59 -33.60
C ASP A 739 20.54 4.69 -33.05
N ALA A 740 20.79 5.74 -33.84
CA ALA A 740 21.62 6.87 -33.42
C ALA A 740 20.97 7.69 -32.30
N ALA A 741 19.64 7.81 -32.30
CA ALA A 741 18.90 8.50 -31.25
C ALA A 741 18.97 7.74 -29.92
N LEU A 742 18.77 6.42 -29.96
CA LEU A 742 18.87 5.55 -28.79
C LEU A 742 20.29 5.57 -28.21
N VAL A 743 21.31 5.33 -29.04
CA VAL A 743 22.73 5.35 -28.63
C VAL A 743 23.12 6.70 -28.05
N SER A 744 22.84 7.79 -28.77
CA SER A 744 23.25 9.13 -28.33
C SER A 744 22.68 9.46 -26.95
N ARG A 745 21.39 9.17 -26.71
CA ARG A 745 20.77 9.51 -25.44
C ARG A 745 21.27 8.62 -24.30
N TYR A 746 21.40 7.32 -24.54
CA TYR A 746 21.94 6.40 -23.54
C TYR A 746 23.38 6.80 -23.15
N ASP A 747 24.25 7.01 -24.14
CA ASP A 747 25.66 7.39 -23.95
C ASP A 747 25.84 8.76 -23.29
N ASP A 748 24.97 9.74 -23.60
CA ASP A 748 24.99 11.06 -22.94
C ASP A 748 24.75 10.94 -21.43
N ILE A 749 23.93 9.98 -20.99
CA ILE A 749 23.62 9.76 -19.57
C ILE A 749 24.72 8.93 -18.90
N VAL A 750 25.09 7.78 -19.46
CA VAL A 750 26.09 6.89 -18.84
C VAL A 750 27.50 7.47 -18.90
N GLY A 751 27.79 8.36 -19.86
CA GLY A 751 29.06 9.08 -19.97
C GLY A 751 29.30 10.10 -18.85
N VAL A 752 28.28 10.39 -18.03
CA VAL A 752 28.38 11.19 -16.80
C VAL A 752 27.90 10.32 -15.63
N PRO A 753 28.62 9.26 -15.26
CA PRO A 753 28.11 8.23 -14.34
C PRO A 753 27.91 8.77 -12.92
N HIS A 754 28.73 9.74 -12.52
CA HIS A 754 28.59 10.39 -11.23
C HIS A 754 27.83 11.72 -11.33
N PRO A 755 26.80 11.92 -10.53
CA PRO A 755 25.96 13.13 -10.53
C PRO A 755 26.72 14.42 -10.20
N ASP A 756 27.83 14.34 -9.46
CA ASP A 756 28.67 15.51 -9.17
C ASP A 756 29.49 15.99 -10.39
N GLN A 757 29.58 15.20 -11.47
CA GLN A 757 30.35 15.56 -12.66
C GLN A 757 29.64 16.57 -13.59
N GLY A 758 28.45 17.05 -13.22
CA GLY A 758 27.65 18.02 -14.01
C GLY A 758 27.31 19.34 -13.30
N ARG A 759 27.59 19.50 -12.00
CA ARG A 759 27.30 20.72 -11.23
C ARG A 759 28.37 21.78 -11.52
N LYS A 760 28.11 22.69 -12.47
CA LYS A 760 28.92 23.91 -12.69
C LYS A 760 28.19 25.16 -12.23
#